data_AF-R5P750-F1
#
_entry.id   AF-R5P750-F1
#
_cell.length_a   1.000
_cell.length_b   1.000
_cell.length_c   1.000
_cell.angle_alpha   90.00
_cell.angle_beta   90.00
_cell.angle_gamma   90.00
#
_symmetry.space_group_name_H-M   'P 1'
#
loop_
_entity.id
_entity.type
_entity.pdbx_description
1 polymer ?
#
loop_
_entity_poly.entity_id
_entity_poly.type
_entity_poly.pdbx_seq_one_letter_code
_entity_poly.pdbx_strand_id
1 'polypeptide(L)'
;MRGTHDIAQYITASATLPNACEHSFNITGAKNFVEIGMDLDGSPMYEKTFFFVEVADTKQNLSVSRLVEAFAEKENTRSITFVESRQKTGSMANNILGVRGKDGKDDKSEIYGYRSGYEVASADIIDNALENGKFKGVISTSALEIGIDIEGLNVCIIADMPHDKNSYQQRIGRVGRYNCGKSYVIIVKDNNSLPSKLLFEEFGCDIDKVLPNYEPALYLEDPTIQNVQALTHVGDHDYCEYKQWKDCIKRHQTFAGKELFPQSFGELCEKVLNGQTPREYDEIAVCVDNPQRAYTLRHFGKQFTIEAVKGEEEFIPKGEHISREQIVTEGYPQAIRFTYKNGEQIREEIHRVLNAEYKITAKKNKERYTTSSLHRGYVIPNFDESQRFGSMEFGDCVAFNLKLQEHQTVYGYNKKVFDKSEYNQYDDPYFLPTLKTTGTVIIHPAFNEKSVNVSNIADIMFETFLRLRAFDRSDISHKGGRLYSDYEHENLHVGDRFVVLYDTNELNITKKLLDEQLLKELMGYIKKYLDIIVATVCPNMNDATRQALISLCDSVLNHDAKTDFVSVGSKKTIKAGSVVLYRQPNGEEGEDNGVECIYFGEGNIEGTCNLCILKDGVMKSLLNISLECIEATSETIFE
;
A
#
# COMPACT_ATOMS: atom_id res chain seq x y z
N MET A 1 4.68 27.84 30.02
CA MET A 1 5.34 26.51 30.09
C MET A 1 5.70 26.16 28.64
N ARG A 2 6.90 25.75 28.24
CA ARG A 2 7.70 24.65 28.79
C ARG A 2 9.18 24.76 28.36
N GLY A 3 10.07 25.01 29.32
CA GLY A 3 11.37 24.35 29.41
C GLY A 3 11.18 23.02 30.13
N THR A 4 10.33 22.14 29.59
CA THR A 4 10.16 20.79 30.12
C THR A 4 10.39 19.83 28.96
N HIS A 5 11.53 19.15 29.00
CA HIS A 5 11.72 17.89 28.29
C HIS A 5 10.75 16.79 28.80
N ASP A 6 9.90 17.09 29.77
CA ASP A 6 8.97 16.15 30.39
C ASP A 6 7.51 16.58 30.22
N ILE A 7 6.77 15.94 29.32
CA ILE A 7 5.30 16.01 29.34
C ILE A 7 4.71 14.62 29.21
N ALA A 8 5.27 13.82 28.31
CA ALA A 8 4.90 12.46 28.09
C ALA A 8 6.14 11.66 27.73
N GLN A 9 6.34 10.55 28.43
CA GLN A 9 7.25 9.51 27.96
C GLN A 9 6.49 8.70 26.92
N TYR A 10 7.02 8.65 25.69
CA TYR A 10 6.47 7.80 24.64
C TYR A 10 7.00 6.39 24.83
N ILE A 11 6.08 5.43 24.95
CA ILE A 11 6.38 4.00 24.91
C ILE A 11 5.69 3.48 23.66
N THR A 12 6.48 3.12 22.65
CA THR A 12 5.96 2.57 21.39
C THR A 12 6.15 1.05 21.39
N ALA A 13 5.20 0.36 20.75
CA ALA A 13 5.30 -1.06 20.45
C ALA A 13 5.05 -1.21 18.95
N SER A 14 5.98 -1.84 18.25
CA SER A 14 5.89 -2.10 16.81
C SER A 14 6.00 -3.59 16.52
N ALA A 15 5.58 -3.99 15.32
CA ALA A 15 6.07 -5.25 14.74
C ALA A 15 7.60 -5.15 14.50
N THR A 16 8.23 -6.26 14.11
CA THR A 16 9.66 -6.27 13.76
C THR A 16 9.90 -5.31 12.58
N LEU A 17 10.39 -4.11 12.89
CA LEU A 17 10.68 -3.04 11.92
C LEU A 17 12.19 -2.79 11.91
N PRO A 18 12.87 -2.79 10.75
CA PRO A 18 14.31 -2.56 10.71
C PRO A 18 14.74 -1.17 11.18
N ASN A 19 13.84 -0.18 11.12
CA ASN A 19 14.07 1.21 11.53
C ASN A 19 13.06 1.68 12.60
N ALA A 20 12.77 0.84 13.61
CA ALA A 20 11.75 1.10 14.62
C ALA A 20 11.92 2.45 15.37
N CYS A 21 13.16 2.83 15.70
CA CYS A 21 13.46 4.10 16.38
C CYS A 21 13.16 5.31 15.48
N GLU A 22 13.61 5.26 14.22
CA GLU A 22 13.37 6.33 13.24
C GLU A 22 11.87 6.45 12.95
N HIS A 23 11.19 5.33 12.75
CA HIS A 23 9.74 5.30 12.55
C HIS A 23 8.97 5.89 13.75
N SER A 24 9.39 5.57 14.97
CA SER A 24 8.82 6.14 16.20
C SER A 24 9.07 7.65 16.29
N PHE A 25 10.26 8.12 15.92
CA PHE A 25 10.58 9.55 15.82
C PHE A 25 9.68 10.24 14.78
N ASN A 26 9.59 9.68 13.57
CA ASN A 26 8.79 10.23 12.48
C ASN A 26 7.29 10.33 12.80
N ILE A 27 6.75 9.45 13.65
CA ILE A 27 5.35 9.53 14.13
C ILE A 27 5.18 10.56 15.25
N THR A 28 6.13 10.63 16.19
CA THR A 28 5.93 11.33 17.47
C THR A 28 6.63 12.68 17.59
N GLY A 29 7.63 12.94 16.73
CA GLY A 29 8.59 14.04 16.87
C GLY A 29 9.52 13.90 18.09
N ALA A 30 9.45 12.81 18.85
CA ALA A 30 10.25 12.60 20.05
C ALA A 30 11.60 11.94 19.72
N LYS A 31 12.70 12.54 20.20
CA LYS A 31 14.06 12.03 19.99
C LYS A 31 14.41 10.96 21.02
N ASN A 32 15.50 10.22 20.75
CA ASN A 32 16.14 9.28 21.68
C ASN A 32 15.30 8.03 22.04
N PHE A 33 14.60 7.44 21.06
CA PHE A 33 14.02 6.12 21.24
C PHE A 33 15.13 5.08 21.48
N VAL A 34 14.94 4.22 22.47
CA VAL A 34 15.78 3.06 22.73
C VAL A 34 14.99 1.82 22.31
N GLU A 35 15.53 1.07 21.35
CA GLU A 35 14.91 -0.17 20.90
C GLU A 35 15.09 -1.27 21.96
N ILE A 36 14.00 -1.96 22.28
CA ILE A 36 14.01 -3.23 23.02
C ILE A 36 13.74 -4.33 21.99
N GLY A 37 14.82 -4.89 21.44
CA GLY A 37 14.77 -5.85 20.34
C GLY A 37 14.41 -7.28 20.76
N MET A 38 14.32 -8.17 19.77
CA MET A 38 14.02 -9.60 19.98
C MET A 38 15.08 -10.34 20.81
N ASP A 39 16.31 -9.83 20.85
CA ASP A 39 17.40 -10.34 21.69
C ASP A 39 17.11 -10.23 23.19
N LEU A 40 16.16 -9.37 23.57
CA LEU A 40 15.69 -9.16 24.93
C LEU A 40 14.30 -9.76 25.19
N ASP A 41 13.73 -10.51 24.24
CA ASP A 41 12.42 -11.15 24.41
C ASP A 41 12.51 -12.35 25.37
N GLY A 42 12.00 -12.17 26.59
CA GLY A 42 11.90 -13.20 27.61
C GLY A 42 10.60 -14.00 27.59
N SER A 43 9.74 -13.80 26.58
CA SER A 43 8.42 -14.45 26.51
C SER A 43 8.56 -15.96 26.33
N PRO A 44 7.70 -16.78 26.98
CA PRO A 44 7.77 -18.22 26.84
C PRO A 44 7.43 -18.65 25.42
N MET A 45 8.40 -19.25 24.73
CA MET A 45 8.23 -19.83 23.40
C MET A 45 8.43 -21.34 23.42
N TYR A 46 7.41 -22.07 22.98
CA TYR A 46 7.51 -23.51 22.77
C TYR A 46 8.00 -23.83 21.35
N GLU A 47 8.61 -25.01 21.21
CA GLU A 47 9.05 -25.55 19.92
C GLU A 47 7.90 -25.60 18.91
N LYS A 48 8.16 -25.11 17.69
CA LYS A 48 7.22 -25.12 16.57
C LYS A 48 7.75 -26.05 15.49
N THR A 49 6.95 -27.01 15.06
CA THR A 49 7.26 -27.84 13.89
C THR A 49 6.58 -27.27 12.65
N PHE A 50 7.36 -27.02 11.61
CA PHE A 50 6.86 -26.47 10.34
C PHE A 50 6.64 -27.59 9.32
N PHE A 51 5.50 -27.57 8.64
CA PHE A 51 5.14 -28.44 7.54
C PHE A 51 4.81 -27.62 6.30
N PHE A 52 5.49 -27.93 5.19
CA PHE A 52 5.17 -27.38 3.87
C PHE A 52 4.43 -28.46 3.09
N VAL A 53 3.18 -28.20 2.72
CA VAL A 53 2.25 -29.22 2.24
C VAL A 53 1.74 -28.85 0.86
N GLU A 54 1.90 -29.78 -0.07
CA GLU A 54 1.21 -29.75 -1.36
C GLU A 54 -0.09 -30.56 -1.30
N VAL A 55 -1.19 -29.99 -1.78
CA VAL A 55 -2.48 -30.69 -1.86
C VAL A 55 -2.65 -31.31 -3.24
N ALA A 56 -3.01 -32.60 -3.28
CA ALA A 56 -3.19 -33.34 -4.53
C ALA A 56 -4.46 -32.95 -5.30
N ASP A 57 -5.43 -32.33 -4.65
CA ASP A 57 -6.71 -31.93 -5.26
C ASP A 57 -6.59 -30.52 -5.88
N THR A 58 -7.21 -30.34 -7.05
CA THR A 58 -7.32 -29.03 -7.71
C THR A 58 -8.17 -28.04 -6.89
N LYS A 59 -8.97 -28.54 -5.94
CA LYS A 59 -9.78 -27.73 -5.01
C LYS A 59 -9.06 -27.50 -3.68
N GLN A 60 -8.05 -26.63 -3.68
CA GLN A 60 -7.24 -26.30 -2.50
C GLN A 60 -8.09 -25.92 -1.28
N ASN A 61 -9.04 -24.98 -1.42
CA ASN A 61 -9.90 -24.54 -0.31
C ASN A 61 -10.67 -25.68 0.36
N LEU A 62 -11.14 -26.66 -0.42
CA LEU A 62 -11.84 -27.83 0.13
C LEU A 62 -10.88 -28.72 0.93
N SER A 63 -9.66 -28.90 0.44
CA SER A 63 -8.61 -29.66 1.14
C SER A 63 -8.21 -28.99 2.45
N VAL A 64 -8.09 -27.67 2.45
CA VAL A 64 -7.82 -26.88 3.67
C VAL A 64 -8.99 -27.01 4.65
N SER A 65 -10.25 -26.90 4.19
CA SER A 65 -11.41 -27.11 5.06
C SER A 65 -11.41 -28.49 5.72
N ARG A 66 -11.08 -29.56 4.98
CA ARG A 66 -10.95 -30.92 5.53
C ARG A 66 -9.82 -31.04 6.55
N LEU A 67 -8.71 -30.33 6.33
CA LEU A 67 -7.59 -30.29 7.27
C LEU A 67 -8.01 -29.63 8.59
N VAL A 68 -8.73 -28.50 8.53
CA VAL A 68 -9.30 -27.82 9.70
C VAL A 68 -10.26 -28.74 10.46
N GLU A 69 -11.15 -29.43 9.75
CA GLU A 69 -12.06 -30.42 10.34
C GLU A 69 -11.30 -31.55 11.05
N ALA A 70 -10.27 -32.11 10.40
CA ALA A 70 -9.47 -33.20 10.97
C ALA A 70 -8.75 -32.77 12.26
N PHE A 71 -8.26 -31.53 12.34
CA PHE A 71 -7.69 -30.99 13.58
C PHE A 71 -8.74 -30.74 14.66
N ALA A 72 -9.94 -30.27 14.28
CA ALA A 72 -11.02 -30.04 15.23
C ALA A 72 -11.51 -31.33 15.92
N GLU A 73 -11.30 -32.50 15.28
CA GLU A 73 -11.59 -33.81 15.86
C GLU A 73 -10.51 -34.32 16.85
N LYS A 74 -9.33 -33.68 16.90
CA LYS A 74 -8.27 -34.06 17.83
C LYS A 74 -8.48 -33.41 19.20
N GLU A 75 -8.25 -34.20 20.25
CA GLU A 75 -8.23 -33.69 21.61
C GLU A 75 -7.12 -32.65 21.80
N ASN A 76 -7.37 -31.66 22.65
CA ASN A 76 -6.43 -30.57 22.97
C ASN A 76 -5.84 -29.87 21.74
N THR A 77 -6.57 -29.84 20.63
CA THR A 77 -6.16 -29.17 19.40
C THR A 77 -7.08 -27.99 19.12
N ARG A 78 -6.47 -26.83 18.88
CA ARG A 78 -7.17 -25.62 18.44
C ARG A 78 -6.39 -25.00 17.29
N SER A 79 -7.05 -24.85 16.15
CA SER A 79 -6.41 -24.37 14.93
C SER A 79 -6.84 -22.96 14.55
N ILE A 80 -5.90 -22.15 14.09
CA ILE A 80 -6.15 -20.91 13.34
C ILE A 80 -5.75 -21.11 11.88
N THR A 81 -6.58 -20.68 10.94
CA THR A 81 -6.33 -20.77 9.50
C THR A 81 -6.40 -19.40 8.86
N PHE A 82 -5.32 -18.96 8.21
CA PHE A 82 -5.27 -17.68 7.52
C PHE A 82 -5.53 -17.84 6.02
N VAL A 83 -6.50 -17.08 5.51
CA VAL A 83 -6.88 -16.96 4.09
C VAL A 83 -6.87 -15.48 3.69
N GLU A 84 -6.72 -15.16 2.42
CA GLU A 84 -6.60 -13.78 1.95
C GLU A 84 -7.98 -13.09 1.84
N SER A 85 -8.99 -13.79 1.32
CA SER A 85 -10.27 -13.18 0.94
C SER A 85 -11.37 -13.34 1.99
N ARG A 86 -12.06 -12.23 2.29
CA ARG A 86 -13.29 -12.19 3.11
C ARG A 86 -14.38 -13.14 2.60
N GLN A 87 -14.47 -13.33 1.28
CA GLN A 87 -15.42 -14.25 0.66
C GLN A 87 -14.97 -15.70 0.85
N LYS A 88 -13.67 -15.99 0.70
CA LYS A 88 -13.09 -17.31 1.00
C LYS A 88 -13.39 -17.70 2.46
N THR A 89 -13.14 -16.81 3.43
CA THR A 89 -13.40 -17.04 4.86
C THR A 89 -14.84 -17.52 5.12
N GLY A 90 -15.82 -16.76 4.63
CA GLY A 90 -17.23 -17.10 4.81
C GLY A 90 -17.62 -18.39 4.08
N SER A 91 -17.14 -18.60 2.86
CA SER A 91 -17.42 -19.81 2.09
C SER A 91 -16.84 -21.07 2.73
N MET A 92 -15.62 -21.01 3.28
CA MET A 92 -14.96 -22.15 3.92
C MET A 92 -15.61 -22.51 5.25
N ALA A 93 -15.95 -21.52 6.09
CA ALA A 93 -16.68 -21.77 7.33
C ALA A 93 -18.07 -22.39 7.04
N ASN A 94 -18.79 -21.88 6.04
CA ASN A 94 -20.08 -22.43 5.62
C ASN A 94 -19.96 -23.84 5.02
N ASN A 95 -18.91 -24.13 4.27
CA ASN A 95 -18.66 -25.47 3.74
C ASN A 95 -18.47 -26.48 4.87
N ILE A 96 -17.71 -26.12 5.90
CA ILE A 96 -17.47 -26.98 7.07
C ILE A 96 -18.79 -27.26 7.82
N LEU A 97 -19.61 -26.24 8.03
CA LEU A 97 -20.96 -26.38 8.60
C LEU A 97 -21.87 -27.27 7.74
N GLY A 98 -21.84 -27.07 6.42
CA GLY A 98 -22.68 -27.80 5.47
C GLY A 98 -22.32 -29.27 5.27
N VAL A 99 -21.04 -29.64 5.44
CA VAL A 99 -20.57 -31.03 5.40
C VAL A 99 -21.06 -31.78 6.65
N ARG A 100 -20.89 -31.21 7.85
CA ARG A 100 -21.35 -31.84 9.10
C ARG A 100 -22.86 -32.00 9.20
N GLY A 101 -23.64 -31.06 8.67
CA GLY A 101 -25.10 -31.15 8.62
C GLY A 101 -25.63 -32.34 7.80
N LYS A 102 -24.82 -32.93 6.91
CA LYS A 102 -25.19 -34.14 6.15
C LYS A 102 -24.91 -35.44 6.90
N ASP A 103 -23.96 -35.43 7.83
CA ASP A 103 -23.53 -36.62 8.58
C ASP A 103 -24.30 -36.83 9.90
N GLY A 104 -25.36 -36.04 10.15
CA GLY A 104 -26.25 -36.22 11.31
C GLY A 104 -25.61 -35.90 12.67
N LYS A 105 -24.42 -35.29 12.70
CA LYS A 105 -23.80 -34.77 13.92
C LYS A 105 -24.35 -33.37 14.21
N ASP A 106 -25.31 -33.28 15.12
CA ASP A 106 -25.99 -32.06 15.58
C ASP A 106 -25.11 -31.16 16.48
N ASP A 107 -23.80 -31.38 16.50
CA ASP A 107 -22.87 -30.56 17.29
C ASP A 107 -22.54 -29.29 16.50
N LYS A 108 -23.03 -28.16 17.02
CA LYS A 108 -22.58 -26.81 16.67
C LYS A 108 -21.08 -26.86 16.44
N SER A 109 -20.62 -26.77 15.19
CA SER A 109 -19.19 -26.84 14.95
C SER A 109 -18.56 -25.66 15.67
N GLU A 110 -17.68 -25.95 16.64
CA GLU A 110 -16.81 -25.02 17.34
C GLU A 110 -15.77 -24.39 16.37
N ILE A 111 -16.11 -24.25 15.09
CA ILE A 111 -15.31 -23.73 13.99
C ILE A 111 -15.98 -22.45 13.49
N TYR A 112 -15.26 -21.34 13.55
CA TYR A 112 -15.78 -20.01 13.23
C TYR A 112 -15.03 -19.37 12.05
N GLY A 113 -15.71 -18.50 11.30
CA GLY A 113 -15.08 -17.57 10.37
C GLY A 113 -14.88 -16.21 11.03
N TYR A 114 -13.68 -15.61 10.93
CA TYR A 114 -13.34 -14.31 11.51
C TYR A 114 -12.83 -13.32 10.45
N ARG A 115 -13.42 -12.13 10.31
CA ARG A 115 -13.00 -11.10 9.33
C ARG A 115 -13.29 -9.70 9.87
N SER A 116 -12.52 -8.72 9.39
CA SER A 116 -12.78 -7.30 9.63
C SER A 116 -14.12 -6.88 9.02
N GLY A 117 -14.93 -6.11 9.74
CA GLY A 117 -16.24 -5.63 9.27
C GLY A 117 -17.42 -6.54 9.63
N TYR A 118 -17.27 -7.41 10.64
CA TYR A 118 -18.44 -7.96 11.31
C TYR A 118 -19.17 -6.86 12.08
N GLU A 119 -20.49 -6.99 12.17
CA GLU A 119 -21.28 -6.21 13.12
C GLU A 119 -20.84 -6.54 14.55
N VAL A 120 -20.83 -5.53 15.43
CA VAL A 120 -20.35 -5.63 16.83
C VAL A 120 -20.91 -6.88 17.52
N ALA A 121 -22.20 -7.17 17.38
CA ALA A 121 -22.82 -8.34 18.02
C ALA A 121 -22.32 -9.70 17.50
N SER A 122 -21.89 -9.81 16.24
CA SER A 122 -21.31 -11.04 15.70
C SER A 122 -19.86 -11.21 16.13
N ALA A 123 -19.12 -10.09 16.15
CA ALA A 123 -17.78 -10.04 16.70
C ALA A 123 -17.83 -10.47 18.18
N ASP A 124 -18.73 -9.90 18.98
CA ASP A 124 -18.89 -10.24 20.40
C ASP A 124 -19.11 -11.74 20.64
N ILE A 125 -19.95 -12.42 19.84
CA ILE A 125 -20.19 -13.87 20.01
C ILE A 125 -18.92 -14.67 19.72
N ILE A 126 -18.21 -14.32 18.65
CA ILE A 126 -17.00 -15.04 18.23
C ILE A 126 -15.86 -14.71 19.19
N ASP A 127 -15.67 -13.44 19.55
CA ASP A 127 -14.69 -12.95 20.52
C ASP A 127 -14.92 -13.63 21.88
N ASN A 128 -16.17 -13.70 22.37
CA ASN A 128 -16.49 -14.47 23.58
C ASN A 128 -16.14 -15.95 23.44
N ALA A 129 -16.38 -16.59 22.29
CA ALA A 129 -16.03 -17.99 22.09
C ALA A 129 -14.50 -18.20 22.06
N LEU A 130 -13.77 -17.28 21.45
CA LEU A 130 -12.30 -17.27 21.38
C LEU A 130 -11.68 -17.02 22.76
N GLU A 131 -12.12 -15.98 23.49
CA GLU A 131 -11.66 -15.62 24.84
C GLU A 131 -11.94 -16.72 25.86
N ASN A 132 -13.12 -17.35 25.81
CA ASN A 132 -13.47 -18.43 26.73
C ASN A 132 -12.95 -19.80 26.29
N GLY A 133 -12.21 -19.89 25.18
CA GLY A 133 -11.65 -21.13 24.66
C GLY A 133 -12.69 -22.17 24.22
N LYS A 134 -13.92 -21.75 23.91
CA LYS A 134 -15.03 -22.60 23.45
C LYS A 134 -15.02 -22.75 21.94
N PHE A 135 -13.84 -23.03 21.38
CA PHE A 135 -13.64 -23.21 19.95
C PHE A 135 -12.59 -24.31 19.69
N LYS A 136 -12.66 -24.90 18.49
CA LYS A 136 -11.72 -25.87 17.92
C LYS A 136 -11.00 -25.32 16.69
N GLY A 137 -11.65 -24.44 15.95
CA GLY A 137 -11.10 -23.86 14.73
C GLY A 137 -11.53 -22.43 14.52
N VAL A 138 -10.65 -21.61 13.97
CA VAL A 138 -11.03 -20.30 13.43
C VAL A 138 -10.36 -20.09 12.08
N ILE A 139 -11.14 -19.70 11.08
CA ILE A 139 -10.65 -19.32 9.75
C ILE A 139 -10.72 -17.82 9.66
N SER A 140 -9.60 -17.15 9.43
CA SER A 140 -9.53 -15.69 9.43
C SER A 140 -8.80 -15.10 8.23
N THR A 141 -9.12 -13.84 7.92
CA THR A 141 -8.26 -12.98 7.10
C THR A 141 -7.08 -12.45 7.93
N SER A 142 -6.47 -11.35 7.51
CA SER A 142 -5.53 -10.59 8.34
C SER A 142 -6.13 -10.05 9.65
N ALA A 143 -7.45 -10.18 9.86
CA ALA A 143 -8.14 -9.63 11.03
C ALA A 143 -7.67 -10.22 12.37
N LEU A 144 -7.22 -11.48 12.40
CA LEU A 144 -6.62 -12.09 13.60
C LEU A 144 -5.09 -12.11 13.58
N GLU A 145 -4.44 -11.41 12.64
CA GLU A 145 -2.99 -11.18 12.71
C GLU A 145 -2.63 -10.32 13.90
N ILE A 146 -3.49 -9.37 14.26
CA ILE A 146 -3.27 -8.35 15.30
C ILE A 146 -4.52 -8.29 16.20
N GLY A 147 -4.34 -8.09 17.51
CA GLY A 147 -5.39 -7.48 18.34
C GLY A 147 -6.18 -8.35 19.33
N ILE A 148 -6.08 -9.69 19.33
CA ILE A 148 -6.76 -10.53 20.34
C ILE A 148 -5.80 -11.65 20.79
N ASP A 149 -5.59 -11.84 22.10
CA ASP A 149 -4.83 -12.98 22.60
C ASP A 149 -5.76 -14.20 22.70
N ILE A 150 -5.51 -15.20 21.87
CA ILE A 150 -6.34 -16.40 21.80
C ILE A 150 -5.58 -17.54 22.47
N GLU A 151 -6.00 -17.90 23.68
CA GLU A 151 -5.30 -18.91 24.47
C GLU A 151 -5.49 -20.33 23.90
N GLY A 152 -4.40 -21.10 23.89
CA GLY A 152 -4.41 -22.53 23.58
C GLY A 152 -4.37 -22.87 22.08
N LEU A 153 -4.12 -21.90 21.19
CA LEU A 153 -3.82 -22.18 19.80
C LEU A 153 -2.50 -22.96 19.66
N ASN A 154 -2.56 -24.13 19.01
CA ASN A 154 -1.39 -24.98 18.77
C ASN A 154 -1.22 -25.43 17.32
N VAL A 155 -2.17 -25.12 16.44
CA VAL A 155 -2.05 -25.36 15.00
C VAL A 155 -2.32 -24.07 14.23
N CYS A 156 -1.36 -23.64 13.41
CA CYS A 156 -1.51 -22.51 12.50
C CYS A 156 -1.45 -23.02 11.07
N ILE A 157 -2.48 -22.75 10.28
CA ILE A 157 -2.55 -23.11 8.85
C ILE A 157 -2.49 -21.81 8.05
N ILE A 158 -1.44 -21.65 7.26
CA ILE A 158 -1.31 -20.58 6.26
C ILE A 158 -1.79 -21.16 4.94
N ALA A 159 -3.06 -20.91 4.62
CA ALA A 159 -3.68 -21.42 3.40
C ALA A 159 -3.33 -20.54 2.18
N ASP A 160 -3.32 -19.23 2.39
CA ASP A 160 -2.85 -18.23 1.42
C ASP A 160 -1.61 -17.53 2.01
N MET A 161 -0.53 -17.42 1.22
CA MET A 161 0.72 -16.79 1.68
C MET A 161 0.49 -15.31 2.05
N PRO A 162 1.03 -14.82 3.19
CA PRO A 162 1.01 -13.39 3.51
C PRO A 162 1.83 -12.58 2.50
N HIS A 163 1.63 -11.26 2.50
CA HIS A 163 2.31 -10.36 1.56
C HIS A 163 3.70 -9.93 2.02
N ASP A 164 3.99 -10.01 3.32
CA ASP A 164 5.27 -9.61 3.90
C ASP A 164 5.67 -10.49 5.10
N LYS A 165 6.93 -10.36 5.51
CA LYS A 165 7.50 -11.11 6.64
C LYS A 165 6.82 -10.78 7.97
N ASN A 166 6.34 -9.56 8.18
CA ASN A 166 5.74 -9.17 9.45
C ASN A 166 4.39 -9.85 9.65
N SER A 167 3.52 -9.85 8.63
CA SER A 167 2.29 -10.63 8.63
C SER A 167 2.59 -12.12 8.82
N TYR A 168 3.62 -12.67 8.16
CA TYR A 168 4.03 -14.06 8.39
C TYR A 168 4.38 -14.33 9.86
N GLN A 169 5.27 -13.53 10.44
CA GLN A 169 5.69 -13.67 11.84
C GLN A 169 4.53 -13.51 12.81
N GLN A 170 3.64 -12.54 12.57
CA GLN A 170 2.43 -12.35 13.36
C GLN A 170 1.50 -13.56 13.30
N ARG A 171 1.29 -14.14 12.12
CA ARG A 171 0.46 -15.36 11.93
C ARG A 171 1.04 -16.56 12.67
N ILE A 172 2.32 -16.87 12.49
CA ILE A 172 2.95 -18.03 13.14
C ILE A 172 3.14 -17.82 14.64
N GLY A 173 3.25 -16.56 15.08
CA GLY A 173 3.33 -16.15 16.48
C GLY A 173 2.02 -16.35 17.25
N ARG A 174 0.91 -16.69 16.57
CA ARG A 174 -0.39 -17.02 17.20
C ARG A 174 -0.38 -18.39 17.88
N VAL A 175 0.52 -19.28 17.49
CA VAL A 175 0.69 -20.60 18.12
C VAL A 175 1.99 -20.67 18.90
N GLY A 176 2.11 -21.64 19.81
CA GLY A 176 3.33 -21.83 20.60
C GLY A 176 3.50 -20.83 21.73
N ARG A 177 2.39 -20.23 22.18
CA ARG A 177 2.28 -19.42 23.40
C ARG A 177 1.97 -20.31 24.62
N TYR A 178 1.71 -19.73 25.79
CA TYR A 178 1.43 -20.42 27.05
C TYR A 178 0.72 -21.81 26.95
N ASN A 179 1.23 -22.79 27.71
CA ASN A 179 0.57 -24.08 28.04
C ASN A 179 0.09 -24.98 26.88
N CYS A 180 0.52 -24.78 25.63
CA CYS A 180 -0.02 -25.55 24.51
C CYS A 180 0.81 -26.77 24.08
N GLY A 181 1.96 -27.03 24.71
CA GLY A 181 2.80 -28.20 24.41
C GLY A 181 3.46 -28.09 23.04
N LYS A 182 3.21 -29.07 22.15
CA LYS A 182 3.72 -29.04 20.77
C LYS A 182 2.87 -28.14 19.90
N SER A 183 3.52 -27.29 19.12
CA SER A 183 2.85 -26.42 18.15
C SER A 183 3.26 -26.71 16.72
N TYR A 184 2.32 -26.54 15.81
CA TYR A 184 2.49 -26.86 14.39
C TYR A 184 2.15 -25.65 13.53
N VAL A 185 3.00 -25.37 12.55
CA VAL A 185 2.74 -24.39 11.49
C VAL A 185 2.69 -25.14 10.17
N ILE A 186 1.59 -25.01 9.44
CA ILE A 186 1.33 -25.72 8.19
C ILE A 186 1.16 -24.67 7.10
N ILE A 187 2.03 -24.69 6.10
CA ILE A 187 2.00 -23.79 4.95
C ILE A 187 1.55 -24.61 3.75
N VAL A 188 0.45 -24.20 3.13
CA VAL A 188 -0.15 -24.92 2.00
C VAL A 188 0.26 -24.26 0.68
N LYS A 189 0.67 -25.07 -0.29
CA LYS A 189 0.98 -24.59 -1.64
C LYS A 189 -0.29 -24.10 -2.34
N ASP A 190 -0.24 -22.87 -2.86
CA ASP A 190 -1.21 -22.27 -3.77
C ASP A 190 -0.58 -22.06 -5.15
N ASN A 191 -1.11 -22.75 -6.16
CA ASN A 191 -0.60 -22.67 -7.53
C ASN A 191 -0.91 -21.34 -8.24
N ASN A 192 -1.79 -20.52 -7.67
CA ASN A 192 -2.16 -19.21 -8.19
C ASN A 192 -1.45 -18.06 -7.46
N SER A 193 -0.65 -18.36 -6.43
CA SER A 193 0.11 -17.37 -5.68
C SER A 193 1.58 -17.43 -6.09
N LEU A 194 2.09 -16.34 -6.67
CA LEU A 194 3.51 -16.23 -7.06
C LEU A 194 4.46 -16.47 -5.86
N PRO A 195 4.26 -15.84 -4.68
CA PRO A 195 5.05 -16.16 -3.50
C PRO A 195 5.01 -17.64 -3.11
N SER A 196 3.82 -18.27 -3.16
CA SER A 196 3.69 -19.69 -2.82
C SER A 196 4.44 -20.59 -3.81
N LYS A 197 4.31 -20.37 -5.12
CA LYS A 197 5.06 -21.15 -6.10
C LYS A 197 6.57 -21.01 -5.94
N LEU A 198 7.07 -19.79 -5.80
CA LEU A 198 8.50 -19.55 -5.60
C LEU A 198 9.03 -20.23 -4.32
N LEU A 199 8.26 -20.22 -3.24
CA LEU A 199 8.63 -20.90 -2.00
C LEU A 199 8.84 -22.41 -2.18
N PHE A 200 7.90 -23.06 -2.86
CA PHE A 200 7.91 -24.52 -3.03
C PHE A 200 8.83 -24.98 -4.16
N GLU A 201 8.96 -24.20 -5.24
CA GLU A 201 9.62 -24.65 -6.47
C GLU A 201 11.05 -24.12 -6.63
N GLU A 202 11.37 -22.95 -6.07
CA GLU A 202 12.67 -22.29 -6.29
C GLU A 202 13.49 -22.12 -5.01
N PHE A 203 12.85 -21.69 -3.92
CA PHE A 203 13.56 -21.27 -2.71
C PHE A 203 13.67 -22.36 -1.63
N GLY A 204 13.27 -23.59 -1.91
CA GLY A 204 13.45 -24.71 -0.98
C GLY A 204 12.77 -24.48 0.38
N CYS A 205 11.58 -23.86 0.38
CA CYS A 205 10.82 -23.49 1.57
C CYS A 205 11.45 -22.38 2.44
N ASP A 206 12.39 -21.60 1.90
CA ASP A 206 12.99 -20.44 2.57
C ASP A 206 12.07 -19.19 2.47
N ILE A 207 11.39 -18.89 3.57
CA ILE A 207 10.46 -17.76 3.69
C ILE A 207 11.18 -16.42 3.52
N ASP A 208 12.44 -16.30 3.96
CA ASP A 208 13.17 -15.05 3.93
C ASP A 208 13.52 -14.62 2.50
N LYS A 209 13.60 -15.59 1.58
CA LYS A 209 13.76 -15.37 0.13
C LYS A 209 12.44 -15.14 -0.60
N VAL A 210 11.29 -15.37 0.04
CA VAL A 210 9.95 -15.31 -0.59
C VAL A 210 9.08 -14.14 -0.13
N LEU A 211 9.29 -13.61 1.06
CA LEU A 211 8.50 -12.50 1.56
C LEU A 211 9.36 -11.22 1.69
N PRO A 212 8.84 -10.05 1.28
CA PRO A 212 9.56 -8.80 1.45
C PRO A 212 9.56 -8.39 2.92
N ASN A 213 10.55 -7.59 3.30
CA ASN A 213 10.48 -6.86 4.56
C ASN A 213 9.36 -5.82 4.44
N TYR A 214 8.53 -5.72 5.48
CA TYR A 214 7.54 -4.65 5.57
C TYR A 214 8.25 -3.30 5.60
N GLU A 215 7.88 -2.39 4.71
CA GLU A 215 8.40 -1.03 4.70
C GLU A 215 7.29 -0.11 5.20
N PRO A 216 7.36 0.38 6.46
CA PRO A 216 6.31 1.22 7.00
C PRO A 216 6.31 2.56 6.26
N ALA A 217 5.32 2.78 5.41
CA ALA A 217 5.20 4.01 4.65
C ALA A 217 4.58 5.11 5.51
N LEU A 218 5.40 6.09 5.92
CA LEU A 218 4.95 7.34 6.51
C LEU A 218 4.98 8.43 5.45
N TYR A 219 3.80 8.85 5.03
CA TYR A 219 3.63 9.83 3.96
C TYR A 219 3.63 11.26 4.49
N LEU A 220 4.68 11.60 5.24
CA LEU A 220 4.78 12.88 5.95
C LEU A 220 4.79 14.10 5.02
N GLU A 221 5.24 13.91 3.78
CA GLU A 221 5.37 14.93 2.74
C GLU A 221 4.16 15.00 1.79
N ASP A 222 3.13 14.16 2.01
CA ASP A 222 1.99 14.12 1.11
C ASP A 222 1.17 15.43 1.17
N PRO A 223 0.98 16.14 0.05
CA PRO A 223 0.28 17.42 0.04
C PRO A 223 -1.16 17.30 0.53
N THR A 224 -1.88 16.23 0.19
CA THR A 224 -3.28 16.06 0.56
C THR A 224 -3.43 15.83 2.06
N ILE A 225 -2.61 14.94 2.64
CA ILE A 225 -2.52 14.72 4.08
C ILE A 225 -2.14 16.02 4.78
N GLN A 226 -1.10 16.72 4.31
CA GLN A 226 -0.66 17.98 4.91
C GLN A 226 -1.74 19.06 4.87
N ASN A 227 -2.44 19.23 3.75
CA ASN A 227 -3.54 20.20 3.64
C ASN A 227 -4.70 19.87 4.58
N VAL A 228 -5.11 18.61 4.66
CA VAL A 228 -6.15 18.15 5.59
C VAL A 228 -5.73 18.37 7.06
N GLN A 229 -4.49 18.03 7.41
CA GLN A 229 -3.97 18.22 8.76
C GLN A 229 -3.73 19.70 9.09
N ALA A 230 -3.38 20.53 8.10
CA ALA A 230 -3.26 21.98 8.31
C ALA A 230 -4.64 22.60 8.55
N LEU A 231 -5.69 22.10 7.89
CA LEU A 231 -7.06 22.55 8.08
C LEU A 231 -7.56 22.24 9.50
N THR A 232 -7.21 21.08 10.07
CA THR A 232 -7.52 20.73 11.46
C THR A 232 -6.65 21.47 12.47
N HIS A 233 -5.37 21.69 12.15
CA HIS A 233 -4.40 22.25 13.08
C HIS A 233 -4.45 23.77 13.15
N VAL A 234 -4.36 24.48 12.03
CA VAL A 234 -4.28 25.96 11.92
C VAL A 234 -5.39 26.63 11.12
N GLY A 235 -6.35 25.85 10.58
CA GLY A 235 -7.43 26.38 9.75
C GLY A 235 -8.42 27.30 10.48
N ASP A 236 -9.28 27.97 9.71
CA ASP A 236 -10.24 28.96 10.25
C ASP A 236 -11.64 28.35 10.48
N HIS A 237 -11.71 27.29 11.31
CA HIS A 237 -12.95 26.59 11.66
C HIS A 237 -13.08 26.40 13.18
N ASP A 238 -14.30 26.12 13.66
CA ASP A 238 -14.59 26.08 15.10
C ASP A 238 -13.90 24.95 15.87
N TYR A 239 -13.45 23.91 15.16
CA TYR A 239 -12.77 22.75 15.72
C TYR A 239 -11.25 22.78 15.50
N CYS A 240 -10.70 23.92 15.08
CA CYS A 240 -9.27 24.11 14.90
C CYS A 240 -8.53 24.12 16.26
N GLU A 241 -7.50 23.29 16.40
CA GLU A 241 -6.68 23.21 17.62
C GLU A 241 -6.00 24.55 17.95
N TYR A 242 -5.44 25.20 16.92
CA TYR A 242 -4.76 26.48 17.09
C TYR A 242 -5.69 27.56 17.66
N LYS A 243 -6.98 27.58 17.28
CA LYS A 243 -7.97 28.54 17.81
C LYS A 243 -8.15 28.39 19.33
N GLN A 244 -8.10 27.17 19.84
CA GLN A 244 -8.21 26.87 21.28
C GLN A 244 -6.96 27.29 22.06
N TRP A 245 -5.78 27.19 21.45
CA TRP A 245 -4.49 27.47 22.08
C TRP A 245 -3.88 28.80 21.65
N LYS A 246 -4.60 29.62 20.88
CA LYS A 246 -4.12 30.85 20.24
C LYS A 246 -3.51 31.83 21.23
N ASP A 247 -4.07 31.94 22.43
CA ASP A 247 -3.56 32.84 23.48
C ASP A 247 -2.31 32.30 24.19
N CYS A 248 -2.08 30.98 24.13
CA CYS A 248 -0.86 30.31 24.63
C CYS A 248 0.26 30.29 23.59
N ILE A 249 -0.06 30.22 22.29
CA ILE A 249 0.91 30.05 21.19
C ILE A 249 1.50 31.39 20.70
N LYS A 250 0.79 32.51 20.93
CA LYS A 250 1.00 33.87 20.39
C LYS A 250 2.37 34.54 20.52
N ARG A 251 3.41 33.93 21.11
CA ARG A 251 4.67 34.68 21.36
C ARG A 251 5.95 34.14 20.73
N HIS A 252 6.17 32.84 20.47
CA HIS A 252 7.52 32.38 20.05
C HIS A 252 7.60 31.05 19.24
N GLN A 253 6.58 30.66 18.49
CA GLN A 253 6.65 29.46 17.62
C GLN A 253 6.48 29.83 16.15
N THR A 254 7.61 29.89 15.44
CA THR A 254 7.68 29.53 14.01
C THR A 254 7.46 28.04 13.89
N PHE A 255 6.72 27.61 12.87
CA PHE A 255 6.56 26.18 12.55
C PHE A 255 7.74 25.71 11.69
N ALA A 256 8.30 26.59 10.86
CA ALA A 256 9.52 26.35 10.13
C ALA A 256 10.75 26.32 11.07
N GLY A 257 11.61 25.32 10.89
CA GLY A 257 12.91 25.20 11.56
C GLY A 257 12.89 24.60 12.97
N LYS A 258 11.74 24.13 13.47
CA LYS A 258 11.67 23.31 14.69
C LYS A 258 11.46 21.86 14.25
N GLU A 259 12.39 20.96 14.57
CA GLU A 259 12.39 19.53 14.21
C GLU A 259 11.19 18.70 14.75
N LEU A 260 10.07 19.35 15.09
CA LEU A 260 8.83 18.76 15.57
C LEU A 260 7.91 18.30 14.44
N PHE A 261 7.98 18.94 13.28
CA PHE A 261 7.14 18.63 12.12
C PHE A 261 7.98 18.49 10.84
N PRO A 262 7.46 17.79 9.82
CA PRO A 262 8.00 17.88 8.46
C PRO A 262 8.11 19.35 8.04
N GLN A 263 9.22 19.72 7.39
CA GLN A 263 9.49 21.12 7.06
C GLN A 263 8.39 21.72 6.18
N SER A 264 7.97 20.99 5.15
CA SER A 264 6.90 21.36 4.22
C SER A 264 5.56 21.60 4.92
N PHE A 265 5.21 20.77 5.91
CA PHE A 265 4.00 20.96 6.71
C PHE A 265 4.09 22.24 7.55
N GLY A 266 5.24 22.51 8.17
CA GLY A 266 5.46 23.74 8.92
C GLY A 266 5.33 24.99 8.04
N GLU A 267 5.92 24.96 6.85
CA GLU A 267 5.78 26.04 5.85
C GLU A 267 4.33 26.23 5.38
N LEU A 268 3.58 25.14 5.19
CA LEU A 268 2.15 25.18 4.86
C LEU A 268 1.36 25.84 5.99
N CYS A 269 1.58 25.46 7.25
CA CYS A 269 0.90 26.06 8.39
C CYS A 269 1.16 27.58 8.48
N GLU A 270 2.39 28.02 8.24
CA GLU A 270 2.74 29.45 8.20
C GLU A 270 2.02 30.18 7.07
N LYS A 271 1.97 29.59 5.87
CA LYS A 271 1.22 30.12 4.73
C LYS A 271 -0.27 30.30 5.07
N VAL A 272 -0.90 29.27 5.65
CA VAL A 272 -2.31 29.32 6.06
C VAL A 272 -2.55 30.42 7.10
N LEU A 273 -1.72 30.51 8.14
CA LEU A 273 -1.85 31.53 9.20
C LEU A 273 -1.64 32.96 8.68
N ASN A 274 -0.84 33.13 7.63
CA ASN A 274 -0.60 34.41 6.97
C ASN A 274 -1.62 34.74 5.87
N GLY A 275 -2.62 33.88 5.64
CA GLY A 275 -3.63 34.05 4.59
C GLY A 275 -3.11 33.83 3.16
N GLN A 276 -1.97 33.15 3.01
CA GLN A 276 -1.36 32.76 1.74
C GLN A 276 -1.68 31.30 1.41
N THR A 277 -2.95 30.93 1.49
CA THR A 277 -3.39 29.54 1.34
C THR A 277 -3.11 29.01 -0.08
N PRO A 278 -2.56 27.79 -0.21
CA PRO A 278 -2.49 27.13 -1.49
C PRO A 278 -3.88 26.81 -2.05
N ARG A 279 -4.01 26.75 -3.37
CA ARG A 279 -5.28 26.42 -4.04
C ARG A 279 -5.89 25.10 -3.54
N GLU A 280 -5.06 24.08 -3.37
CA GLU A 280 -5.49 22.75 -2.90
C GLU A 280 -6.07 22.82 -1.47
N TYR A 281 -5.47 23.63 -0.60
CA TYR A 281 -5.99 23.90 0.73
C TYR A 281 -7.39 24.51 0.67
N ASP A 282 -7.58 25.55 -0.16
CA ASP A 282 -8.86 26.23 -0.30
C ASP A 282 -9.97 25.29 -0.84
N GLU A 283 -9.63 24.45 -1.82
CA GLU A 283 -10.56 23.47 -2.39
C GLU A 283 -11.07 22.46 -1.34
N ILE A 284 -10.20 22.04 -0.40
CA ILE A 284 -10.55 21.14 0.72
C ILE A 284 -11.36 21.89 1.78
N ALA A 285 -10.93 23.09 2.16
CA ALA A 285 -11.55 23.90 3.22
C ALA A 285 -13.01 24.28 2.90
N VAL A 286 -13.32 24.59 1.64
CA VAL A 286 -14.68 24.98 1.22
C VAL A 286 -15.69 23.84 1.37
N CYS A 287 -15.24 22.58 1.35
CA CYS A 287 -16.14 21.44 1.25
C CYS A 287 -16.66 20.93 2.61
N VAL A 288 -16.15 21.43 3.75
CA VAL A 288 -16.30 20.71 5.02
C VAL A 288 -16.38 21.63 6.25
N ASP A 289 -17.47 21.52 7.01
CA ASP A 289 -17.61 22.19 8.32
C ASP A 289 -16.81 21.51 9.45
N ASN A 290 -16.59 20.18 9.35
CA ASN A 290 -15.89 19.36 10.35
C ASN A 290 -14.81 18.47 9.70
N PRO A 291 -13.58 18.99 9.48
CA PRO A 291 -12.54 18.29 8.74
C PRO A 291 -12.19 16.92 9.30
N GLN A 292 -12.18 16.78 10.64
CA GLN A 292 -11.82 15.53 11.34
C GLN A 292 -12.83 14.40 11.08
N ARG A 293 -14.06 14.73 10.67
CA ARG A 293 -15.12 13.77 10.36
C ARG A 293 -15.22 13.48 8.87
N ALA A 294 -14.92 14.46 8.03
CA ALA A 294 -14.96 14.26 6.58
C ALA A 294 -13.73 13.53 6.05
N TYR A 295 -12.56 13.75 6.66
CA TYR A 295 -11.31 13.12 6.30
C TYR A 295 -10.83 12.23 7.45
N THR A 296 -10.96 10.91 7.26
CA THR A 296 -10.54 9.94 8.27
C THR A 296 -9.06 9.60 8.10
N LEU A 297 -8.36 9.26 9.19
CA LEU A 297 -6.94 8.89 9.13
C LEU A 297 -6.64 7.65 8.28
N ARG A 298 -7.64 6.79 7.98
CA ARG A 298 -7.45 5.57 7.18
C ARG A 298 -7.83 5.74 5.71
N HIS A 299 -8.58 6.78 5.38
CA HIS A 299 -9.03 7.05 4.01
C HIS A 299 -9.02 8.55 3.79
N PHE A 300 -8.07 9.01 2.98
CA PHE A 300 -7.91 10.41 2.62
C PHE A 300 -8.81 10.84 1.45
N GLY A 301 -9.43 9.88 0.74
CA GLY A 301 -10.39 10.12 -0.33
C GLY A 301 -11.86 10.14 0.11
N LYS A 302 -12.72 10.77 -0.69
CA LYS A 302 -14.18 10.79 -0.46
C LYS A 302 -14.77 9.38 -0.56
N GLN A 303 -15.46 8.93 0.49
CA GLN A 303 -16.12 7.63 0.54
C GLN A 303 -17.60 7.72 0.19
N PHE A 304 -18.16 6.65 -0.38
CA PHE A 304 -19.59 6.54 -0.63
C PHE A 304 -20.31 6.03 0.61
N THR A 305 -21.33 6.75 1.05
CA THR A 305 -22.20 6.32 2.15
C THR A 305 -23.31 5.43 1.60
N ILE A 306 -23.53 4.28 2.24
CA ILE A 306 -24.62 3.37 1.89
C ILE A 306 -25.82 3.65 2.80
N GLU A 307 -26.97 3.81 2.16
CA GLU A 307 -28.25 4.03 2.83
C GLU A 307 -29.33 3.08 2.31
N ALA A 308 -30.30 2.79 3.16
CA ALA A 308 -31.50 2.09 2.73
C ALA A 308 -32.34 2.96 1.78
N VAL A 309 -32.97 2.31 0.80
CA VAL A 309 -34.12 2.91 0.12
C VAL A 309 -35.21 3.20 1.15
N LYS A 310 -35.88 4.35 0.98
CA LYS A 310 -36.95 4.82 1.87
C LYS A 310 -37.97 3.71 2.16
N GLY A 311 -38.23 3.45 3.44
CA GLY A 311 -39.13 2.38 3.90
C GLY A 311 -38.46 1.02 4.18
N GLU A 312 -37.16 0.88 3.91
CA GLU A 312 -36.36 -0.30 4.27
C GLU A 312 -35.24 0.02 5.28
N GLU A 313 -35.34 1.15 5.98
CA GLU A 313 -34.34 1.63 6.96
C GLU A 313 -34.05 0.63 8.08
N GLU A 314 -35.02 -0.23 8.42
CA GLU A 314 -34.86 -1.30 9.40
C GLU A 314 -34.03 -2.48 8.90
N PHE A 315 -33.68 -2.56 7.62
CA PHE A 315 -32.97 -3.72 7.07
C PHE A 315 -31.49 -3.49 6.80
N ILE A 316 -31.05 -2.27 6.53
CA ILE A 316 -29.65 -2.00 6.19
C ILE A 316 -28.92 -1.41 7.42
N PRO A 317 -27.64 -1.77 7.67
CA PRO A 317 -26.82 -1.12 8.68
C PRO A 317 -26.69 0.39 8.39
N LYS A 318 -26.69 1.23 9.43
CA LYS A 318 -26.51 2.68 9.26
C LYS A 318 -25.03 3.05 9.29
N GLY A 319 -24.63 3.98 8.42
CA GLY A 319 -23.26 4.52 8.39
C GLY A 319 -22.23 3.57 7.80
N GLU A 320 -22.64 2.62 6.96
CA GLU A 320 -21.69 1.82 6.16
C GLU A 320 -21.12 2.69 5.03
N HIS A 321 -19.81 2.62 4.83
CA HIS A 321 -19.10 3.35 3.79
C HIS A 321 -18.32 2.38 2.91
N ILE A 322 -18.24 2.67 1.61
CA ILE A 322 -17.36 1.96 0.68
C ILE A 322 -16.49 2.94 -0.12
N SER A 323 -15.29 2.48 -0.47
CA SER A 323 -14.37 3.21 -1.35
C SER A 323 -14.87 3.24 -2.80
N ARG A 324 -14.25 4.12 -3.61
CA ARG A 324 -14.50 4.18 -5.05
C ARG A 324 -14.18 2.84 -5.73
N GLU A 325 -13.10 2.20 -5.32
CA GLU A 325 -12.59 0.94 -5.88
C GLU A 325 -13.56 -0.21 -5.55
N GLN A 326 -14.14 -0.20 -4.35
CA GLN A 326 -15.17 -1.14 -3.94
C GLN A 326 -16.48 -0.99 -4.73
N ILE A 327 -16.75 0.16 -5.36
CA ILE A 327 -17.92 0.28 -6.22
C ILE A 327 -17.86 -0.72 -7.37
N VAL A 328 -16.69 -0.93 -7.98
CA VAL A 328 -16.58 -1.86 -9.10
C VAL A 328 -16.83 -3.30 -8.68
N THR A 329 -16.56 -3.67 -7.43
CA THR A 329 -16.66 -5.06 -6.97
C THR A 329 -17.96 -5.36 -6.23
N GLU A 330 -18.51 -4.41 -5.47
CA GLU A 330 -19.68 -4.64 -4.60
C GLU A 330 -20.69 -3.48 -4.56
N GLY A 331 -20.36 -2.31 -5.09
CA GLY A 331 -21.20 -1.11 -5.03
C GLY A 331 -21.83 -0.66 -6.35
N TYR A 332 -21.65 -1.41 -7.43
CA TYR A 332 -22.16 -1.06 -8.76
C TYR A 332 -23.69 -1.28 -8.85
N PRO A 333 -24.40 -0.63 -9.79
CA PRO A 333 -25.85 -0.80 -9.92
C PRO A 333 -26.28 -2.28 -9.99
N GLN A 334 -27.27 -2.69 -9.21
CA GLN A 334 -27.75 -4.08 -9.13
C GLN A 334 -26.73 -5.10 -8.59
N ALA A 335 -25.61 -4.65 -8.01
CA ALA A 335 -24.71 -5.53 -7.28
C ALA A 335 -25.44 -6.15 -6.08
N ILE A 336 -25.20 -7.44 -5.83
CA ILE A 336 -25.66 -8.14 -4.63
C ILE A 336 -24.54 -8.14 -3.60
N ARG A 337 -24.72 -7.32 -2.56
CA ARG A 337 -23.82 -7.27 -1.40
C ARG A 337 -24.36 -8.15 -0.27
N PHE A 338 -23.42 -8.78 0.44
CA PHE A 338 -23.71 -9.56 1.62
C PHE A 338 -23.26 -8.78 2.85
N THR A 339 -24.22 -8.29 3.61
CA THR A 339 -23.96 -7.60 4.88
C THR A 339 -24.58 -8.38 6.04
N TYR A 340 -24.33 -7.93 7.26
CA TYR A 340 -24.83 -8.56 8.48
C TYR A 340 -25.64 -7.55 9.28
N LYS A 341 -26.77 -8.01 9.81
CA LYS A 341 -27.61 -7.22 10.72
C LYS A 341 -28.18 -8.10 11.81
N ASN A 342 -28.03 -7.71 13.06
CA ASN A 342 -28.32 -8.49 14.26
C ASN A 342 -27.78 -9.93 14.20
N GLY A 343 -26.58 -10.14 13.64
CA GLY A 343 -25.98 -11.47 13.49
C GLY A 343 -26.55 -12.36 12.39
N GLU A 344 -27.55 -11.89 11.64
CA GLU A 344 -28.05 -12.58 10.44
C GLU A 344 -27.40 -12.01 9.18
N GLN A 345 -26.93 -12.91 8.30
CA GLN A 345 -26.46 -12.50 6.98
C GLN A 345 -27.67 -12.11 6.12
N ILE A 346 -27.67 -10.87 5.65
CA ILE A 346 -28.67 -10.36 4.72
C ILE A 346 -28.04 -10.09 3.36
N ARG A 347 -28.87 -10.23 2.32
CA ARG A 347 -28.51 -9.81 0.96
C ARG A 347 -29.19 -8.49 0.68
N GLU A 348 -28.44 -7.57 0.14
CA GLU A 348 -28.96 -6.32 -0.39
C GLU A 348 -28.55 -6.16 -1.84
N GLU A 349 -29.44 -5.56 -2.62
CA GLU A 349 -29.21 -5.17 -4.00
C GLU A 349 -28.97 -3.66 -4.02
N ILE A 350 -27.89 -3.24 -4.66
CA ILE A 350 -27.62 -1.83 -4.92
C ILE A 350 -28.68 -1.30 -5.89
N HIS A 351 -29.47 -0.35 -5.42
CA HIS A 351 -30.55 0.26 -6.19
C HIS A 351 -30.06 1.41 -7.07
N ARG A 352 -29.29 2.35 -6.51
CA ARG A 352 -28.72 3.50 -7.23
C ARG A 352 -27.40 3.94 -6.64
N VAL A 353 -26.54 4.49 -7.50
CA VAL A 353 -25.29 5.14 -7.13
C VAL A 353 -25.35 6.61 -7.57
N LEU A 354 -25.18 7.52 -6.63
CA LEU A 354 -25.27 8.98 -6.81
C LEU A 354 -23.88 9.59 -6.62
N ASN A 355 -23.14 9.72 -7.72
CA ASN A 355 -21.74 10.19 -7.70
C ASN A 355 -21.58 11.59 -7.09
N ALA A 356 -22.49 12.52 -7.41
CA ALA A 356 -22.40 13.90 -6.93
C ALA A 356 -22.57 14.01 -5.41
N GLU A 357 -23.32 13.09 -4.82
CA GLU A 357 -23.62 13.06 -3.39
C GLU A 357 -22.72 12.08 -2.62
N TYR A 358 -21.86 11.33 -3.31
CA TYR A 358 -21.10 10.21 -2.72
C TYR A 358 -22.03 9.27 -1.93
N LYS A 359 -23.14 8.88 -2.55
CA LYS A 359 -24.21 8.12 -1.90
C LYS A 359 -24.65 6.93 -2.71
N ILE A 360 -24.90 5.82 -2.03
CA ILE A 360 -25.43 4.58 -2.60
C ILE A 360 -26.71 4.23 -1.87
N THR A 361 -27.74 3.87 -2.61
CA THR A 361 -28.99 3.35 -2.03
C THR A 361 -29.07 1.86 -2.28
N ALA A 362 -29.40 1.09 -1.25
CA ALA A 362 -29.56 -0.35 -1.32
C ALA A 362 -30.93 -0.78 -0.78
N LYS A 363 -31.41 -1.94 -1.24
CA LYS A 363 -32.67 -2.55 -0.82
C LYS A 363 -32.46 -4.03 -0.50
N LYS A 364 -33.29 -4.61 0.34
CA LYS A 364 -33.25 -6.02 0.69
C LYS A 364 -33.52 -6.91 -0.52
N ASN A 365 -32.69 -7.93 -0.71
CA ASN A 365 -32.89 -8.95 -1.73
C ASN A 365 -33.16 -10.32 -1.06
N LYS A 366 -34.24 -10.99 -1.48
CA LYS A 366 -34.62 -12.33 -0.99
C LYS A 366 -34.13 -13.46 -1.90
N GLU A 367 -33.76 -13.15 -3.13
CA GLU A 367 -33.32 -14.16 -4.09
C GLU A 367 -31.93 -14.73 -3.74
N ARG A 368 -31.67 -15.95 -4.21
CA ARG A 368 -30.42 -16.68 -3.97
C ARG A 368 -29.55 -16.65 -5.22
N TYR A 369 -28.87 -15.53 -5.43
CA TYR A 369 -27.87 -15.38 -6.49
C TYR A 369 -26.75 -14.43 -6.06
N THR A 370 -25.66 -14.45 -6.81
CA THR A 370 -24.55 -13.50 -6.66
C THR A 370 -24.33 -12.76 -7.97
N THR A 371 -23.66 -11.62 -7.91
CA THR A 371 -23.29 -10.86 -9.10
C THR A 371 -21.78 -10.63 -9.15
N SER A 372 -21.23 -10.54 -10.36
CA SER A 372 -19.89 -10.00 -10.58
C SER A 372 -19.94 -8.95 -11.68
N SER A 373 -19.23 -7.83 -11.51
CA SER A 373 -19.28 -6.74 -12.48
C SER A 373 -18.59 -7.10 -13.80
N LEU A 374 -19.06 -6.46 -14.86
CA LEU A 374 -18.40 -6.37 -16.14
C LEU A 374 -17.93 -4.94 -16.30
N HIS A 375 -16.64 -4.72 -16.21
CA HIS A 375 -16.06 -3.39 -16.16
C HIS A 375 -14.84 -3.28 -17.04
N ARG A 376 -14.49 -2.05 -17.38
CA ARG A 376 -13.27 -1.68 -18.09
C ARG A 376 -12.74 -0.39 -17.51
N GLY A 377 -11.43 -0.21 -17.56
CA GLY A 377 -10.81 1.05 -17.21
C GLY A 377 -9.62 1.35 -18.09
N TYR A 378 -9.28 2.64 -18.17
CA TYR A 378 -8.13 3.13 -18.91
C TYR A 378 -7.51 4.31 -18.16
N VAL A 379 -6.22 4.54 -18.42
CA VAL A 379 -5.44 5.63 -17.85
C VAL A 379 -5.05 6.60 -18.95
N ILE A 380 -5.14 7.89 -18.65
CA ILE A 380 -4.62 8.98 -19.48
C ILE A 380 -3.45 9.62 -18.72
N PRO A 381 -2.19 9.38 -19.14
CA PRO A 381 -1.04 10.09 -18.61
C PRO A 381 -0.98 11.54 -19.13
N ASN A 382 -0.50 12.46 -18.30
CA ASN A 382 -0.25 13.85 -18.68
C ASN A 382 1.25 14.13 -18.78
N PHE A 383 1.77 14.28 -20.01
CA PHE A 383 3.18 14.53 -20.28
C PHE A 383 3.59 16.02 -20.27
N ASP A 384 2.66 16.93 -19.95
CA ASP A 384 2.99 18.34 -19.70
C ASP A 384 4.09 18.45 -18.64
N GLU A 385 5.14 19.22 -18.92
CA GLU A 385 6.30 19.41 -18.04
C GLU A 385 5.88 19.82 -16.61
N SER A 386 4.83 20.63 -16.47
CA SER A 386 4.32 21.09 -15.18
C SER A 386 3.69 19.97 -14.33
N GLN A 387 3.39 18.83 -14.94
CA GLN A 387 2.76 17.67 -14.30
C GLN A 387 3.73 16.49 -14.12
N ARG A 388 5.00 16.67 -14.49
CA ARG A 388 6.07 15.67 -14.37
C ARG A 388 6.83 15.85 -13.06
N PHE A 389 7.04 14.74 -12.36
CA PHE A 389 7.84 14.70 -11.13
C PHE A 389 9.23 14.09 -11.36
N GLY A 390 9.45 13.46 -12.51
CA GLY A 390 10.76 12.97 -12.96
C GLY A 390 10.66 12.06 -14.19
N SER A 391 11.80 11.81 -14.82
CA SER A 391 11.95 10.81 -15.88
C SER A 391 13.30 10.11 -15.79
N MET A 392 13.37 8.90 -16.35
CA MET A 392 14.57 8.08 -16.39
C MET A 392 14.58 7.23 -17.67
N GLU A 393 15.70 7.19 -18.36
CA GLU A 393 15.89 6.43 -19.59
C GLU A 393 16.95 5.34 -19.44
N PHE A 394 16.67 4.17 -20.03
CA PHE A 394 17.61 3.05 -20.15
C PHE A 394 17.53 2.46 -21.56
N GLY A 395 18.47 2.82 -22.43
CA GLY A 395 18.44 2.40 -23.83
C GLY A 395 17.12 2.81 -24.49
N ASP A 396 16.31 1.83 -24.89
CA ASP A 396 15.00 2.03 -25.52
C ASP A 396 13.84 2.14 -24.50
N CYS A 397 14.09 1.94 -23.21
CA CYS A 397 13.10 2.08 -22.14
C CYS A 397 13.08 3.52 -21.63
N VAL A 398 11.89 4.12 -21.56
CA VAL A 398 11.70 5.42 -20.92
C VAL A 398 10.63 5.32 -19.84
N ALA A 399 10.95 5.79 -18.64
CA ALA A 399 10.05 5.86 -17.51
C ALA A 399 9.77 7.32 -17.13
N PHE A 400 8.50 7.66 -16.94
CA PHE A 400 8.05 8.99 -16.50
C PHE A 400 7.19 8.87 -15.26
N ASN A 401 7.48 9.63 -14.21
CA ASN A 401 6.54 9.82 -13.11
C ASN A 401 5.78 11.14 -13.30
N LEU A 402 4.45 11.06 -13.40
CA LEU A 402 3.61 12.17 -13.83
C LEU A 402 2.19 12.08 -13.26
N LYS A 403 1.44 13.18 -13.30
CA LYS A 403 -0.01 13.15 -13.00
C LYS A 403 -0.77 12.45 -14.11
N LEU A 404 -1.79 11.69 -13.74
CA LEU A 404 -2.63 10.92 -14.65
C LEU A 404 -4.10 10.91 -14.20
N GLN A 405 -4.95 10.49 -15.12
CA GLN A 405 -6.38 10.30 -14.90
C GLN A 405 -6.79 8.86 -15.16
N GLU A 406 -7.43 8.24 -14.19
CA GLU A 406 -7.98 6.89 -14.31
C GLU A 406 -9.50 6.95 -14.43
N HIS A 407 -10.00 6.27 -15.46
CA HIS A 407 -11.42 6.19 -15.78
C HIS A 407 -11.88 4.74 -15.70
N GLN A 408 -12.99 4.51 -14.99
CA GLN A 408 -13.65 3.21 -14.93
C GLN A 408 -15.10 3.28 -15.37
N THR A 409 -15.53 2.21 -16.03
CA THR A 409 -16.90 2.03 -16.48
C THR A 409 -17.34 0.62 -16.16
N VAL A 410 -18.48 0.48 -15.48
CA VAL A 410 -19.20 -0.78 -15.33
C VAL A 410 -20.28 -0.81 -16.41
N TYR A 411 -20.15 -1.72 -17.37
CA TYR A 411 -21.08 -1.82 -18.50
C TYR A 411 -22.09 -2.96 -18.34
N GLY A 412 -22.00 -3.74 -17.27
CA GLY A 412 -22.95 -4.80 -16.96
C GLY A 412 -22.50 -5.64 -15.76
N TYR A 413 -23.12 -6.80 -15.59
CA TYR A 413 -22.76 -7.79 -14.59
C TYR A 413 -23.13 -9.22 -15.03
N ASN A 414 -22.46 -10.21 -14.48
CA ASN A 414 -22.88 -11.60 -14.54
C ASN A 414 -23.72 -11.95 -13.31
N LYS A 415 -24.91 -12.50 -13.51
CA LYS A 415 -25.77 -13.06 -12.47
C LYS A 415 -25.51 -14.55 -12.36
N LYS A 416 -25.06 -15.02 -11.19
CA LYS A 416 -24.77 -16.44 -10.94
C LYS A 416 -25.81 -17.04 -9.99
N VAL A 417 -26.52 -18.05 -10.48
CA VAL A 417 -27.52 -18.83 -9.73
C VAL A 417 -27.04 -20.29 -9.70
N PHE A 418 -26.52 -20.74 -8.55
CA PHE A 418 -25.80 -22.02 -8.46
C PHE A 418 -24.65 -22.10 -9.49
N ASP A 419 -24.71 -23.05 -10.42
CA ASP A 419 -23.70 -23.25 -11.47
C ASP A 419 -24.02 -22.53 -12.79
N LYS A 420 -25.19 -21.88 -12.89
CA LYS A 420 -25.59 -21.13 -14.09
C LYS A 420 -25.17 -19.67 -13.97
N SER A 421 -24.53 -19.15 -15.02
CA SER A 421 -24.18 -17.73 -15.14
C SER A 421 -24.96 -17.10 -16.29
N GLU A 422 -25.55 -15.95 -16.04
CA GLU A 422 -26.30 -15.16 -17.00
C GLU A 422 -25.64 -13.78 -17.16
N TYR A 423 -25.34 -13.41 -18.40
CA TYR A 423 -24.72 -12.12 -18.74
C TYR A 423 -25.81 -11.05 -18.84
N ASN A 424 -25.65 -9.94 -18.11
CA ASN A 424 -26.55 -8.81 -18.12
C ASN A 424 -25.76 -7.55 -18.48
N GLN A 425 -26.10 -6.91 -19.59
CA GLN A 425 -25.50 -5.64 -20.01
C GLN A 425 -26.44 -4.49 -19.66
N TYR A 426 -25.87 -3.36 -19.22
CA TYR A 426 -26.66 -2.16 -19.03
C TYR A 426 -26.94 -1.48 -20.36
N ASP A 427 -28.14 -0.92 -20.50
CA ASP A 427 -28.45 0.00 -21.61
C ASP A 427 -27.54 1.23 -21.52
N ASP A 428 -27.39 1.79 -20.32
CA ASP A 428 -26.50 2.89 -20.00
C ASP A 428 -25.39 2.43 -19.03
N PRO A 429 -24.12 2.35 -19.49
CA PRO A 429 -23.00 2.02 -18.62
C PRO A 429 -22.85 3.02 -17.46
N TYR A 430 -22.49 2.51 -16.29
CA TYR A 430 -22.21 3.33 -15.13
C TYR A 430 -20.74 3.78 -15.12
N PHE A 431 -20.52 5.09 -15.06
CA PHE A 431 -19.20 5.70 -15.02
C PHE A 431 -18.85 6.09 -13.59
N LEU A 432 -17.69 5.66 -13.13
CA LEU A 432 -17.16 6.07 -11.84
C LEU A 432 -16.59 7.49 -11.95
N PRO A 433 -16.54 8.25 -10.85
CA PRO A 433 -15.78 9.50 -10.81
C PRO A 433 -14.34 9.28 -11.30
N THR A 434 -13.81 10.19 -12.11
CA THR A 434 -12.40 10.13 -12.55
C THR A 434 -11.49 10.20 -11.33
N LEU A 435 -10.58 9.25 -11.20
CA LEU A 435 -9.52 9.32 -10.20
C LEU A 435 -8.37 10.13 -10.82
N LYS A 436 -8.05 11.27 -10.21
CA LYS A 436 -6.82 12.01 -10.50
C LYS A 436 -5.76 11.48 -9.55
N THR A 437 -4.62 11.11 -10.07
CA THR A 437 -3.54 10.52 -9.25
C THR A 437 -2.20 10.69 -9.95
N THR A 438 -1.14 10.14 -9.37
CA THR A 438 0.20 10.05 -9.91
C THR A 438 0.52 8.63 -10.31
N GLY A 439 1.48 8.47 -11.22
CA GLY A 439 1.98 7.15 -11.57
C GLY A 439 3.25 7.20 -12.39
N THR A 440 3.95 6.06 -12.41
CA THR A 440 5.11 5.85 -13.25
C THR A 440 4.71 5.09 -14.51
N VAL A 441 4.76 5.78 -15.63
CA VAL A 441 4.49 5.30 -16.98
C VAL A 441 5.78 4.84 -17.61
N ILE A 442 5.81 3.61 -18.11
CA ILE A 442 6.94 3.00 -18.79
C ILE A 442 6.55 2.77 -20.24
N ILE A 443 7.42 3.22 -21.14
CA ILE A 443 7.28 3.14 -22.58
C ILE A 443 8.49 2.39 -23.13
N HIS A 444 8.23 1.49 -24.08
CA HIS A 444 9.26 0.72 -24.74
C HIS A 444 8.80 0.37 -26.16
N PRO A 445 9.64 0.51 -27.21
CA PRO A 445 9.26 0.22 -28.61
C PRO A 445 8.65 -1.16 -28.83
N ALA A 446 9.15 -2.18 -28.14
CA ALA A 446 8.63 -3.55 -28.22
C ALA A 446 7.14 -3.66 -27.81
N PHE A 447 6.60 -2.72 -27.02
CA PHE A 447 5.17 -2.69 -26.68
C PHE A 447 4.28 -2.45 -27.90
N ASN A 448 4.81 -1.80 -28.92
CA ASN A 448 4.09 -1.48 -30.15
C ASN A 448 4.08 -2.61 -31.18
N GLU A 449 4.75 -3.73 -30.91
CA GLU A 449 4.71 -4.89 -31.79
C GLU A 449 3.33 -5.54 -31.85
N LYS A 450 3.04 -6.20 -32.97
CA LYS A 450 1.75 -6.87 -33.18
C LYS A 450 1.58 -8.00 -32.16
N SER A 451 0.37 -8.13 -31.62
CA SER A 451 -0.01 -9.18 -30.64
C SER A 451 0.59 -9.04 -29.24
N VAL A 452 1.44 -8.03 -28.97
CA VAL A 452 1.92 -7.75 -27.61
C VAL A 452 0.77 -7.25 -26.73
N ASN A 453 0.58 -7.92 -25.59
CA ASN A 453 -0.41 -7.57 -24.58
C ASN A 453 0.27 -6.83 -23.41
N VAL A 454 0.26 -5.51 -23.45
CA VAL A 454 0.85 -4.67 -22.39
C VAL A 454 0.17 -4.81 -21.04
N SER A 455 -1.08 -5.26 -20.97
CA SER A 455 -1.73 -5.52 -19.68
C SER A 455 -1.07 -6.68 -18.94
N ASN A 456 -0.64 -7.72 -19.66
CA ASN A 456 0.08 -8.85 -19.05
C ASN A 456 1.47 -8.42 -18.53
N ILE A 457 2.12 -7.50 -19.24
CA ILE A 457 3.39 -6.91 -18.78
C ILE A 457 3.14 -6.09 -17.50
N ALA A 458 2.07 -5.27 -17.48
CA ALA A 458 1.67 -4.51 -16.30
C ALA A 458 1.36 -5.43 -15.09
N ASP A 459 0.63 -6.53 -15.31
CA ASP A 459 0.33 -7.51 -14.26
C ASP A 459 1.61 -8.10 -13.65
N ILE A 460 2.58 -8.48 -14.49
CA ILE A 460 3.88 -9.01 -14.03
C ILE A 460 4.68 -7.94 -13.27
N MET A 461 4.75 -6.73 -13.80
CA MET A 461 5.47 -5.63 -13.16
C MET A 461 4.87 -5.31 -11.79
N PHE A 462 3.54 -5.28 -11.68
CA PHE A 462 2.84 -5.04 -10.42
C PHE A 462 3.10 -6.14 -9.39
N GLU A 463 2.90 -7.42 -9.75
CA GLU A 463 3.14 -8.53 -8.81
C GLU A 463 4.62 -8.60 -8.37
N THR A 464 5.55 -8.26 -9.27
CA THR A 464 6.98 -8.24 -8.93
C THR A 464 7.34 -7.02 -8.09
N PHE A 465 6.73 -5.86 -8.34
CA PHE A 465 6.98 -4.65 -7.56
C PHE A 465 6.53 -4.81 -6.11
N LEU A 466 5.32 -5.31 -5.88
CA LEU A 466 4.82 -5.65 -4.54
C LEU A 466 5.64 -6.74 -3.85
N ARG A 467 6.36 -7.57 -4.63
CA ARG A 467 7.23 -8.60 -4.09
C ARG A 467 8.55 -8.04 -3.61
N LEU A 468 9.13 -7.05 -4.28
CA LEU A 468 10.41 -6.46 -3.90
C LEU A 468 10.29 -5.47 -2.73
N ARG A 469 9.13 -4.84 -2.60
CA ARG A 469 8.84 -3.87 -1.53
C ARG A 469 7.43 -4.12 -1.02
N ALA A 470 7.28 -4.17 0.29
CA ALA A 470 5.99 -4.41 0.93
C ALA A 470 5.18 -3.11 0.99
N PHE A 471 4.50 -2.79 -0.09
CA PHE A 471 3.46 -1.74 -0.11
C PHE A 471 2.12 -2.33 0.30
N ASP A 472 1.21 -1.49 0.79
CA ASP A 472 -0.18 -1.91 0.85
C ASP A 472 -0.69 -2.11 -0.58
N ARG A 473 -1.21 -3.30 -0.87
CA ARG A 473 -1.74 -3.63 -2.19
C ARG A 473 -2.92 -2.74 -2.56
N SER A 474 -3.64 -2.16 -1.59
CA SER A 474 -4.72 -1.22 -1.89
C SER A 474 -4.22 0.15 -2.34
N ASP A 475 -2.96 0.50 -2.06
CA ASP A 475 -2.39 1.83 -2.34
C ASP A 475 -1.90 1.99 -3.78
N ILE A 476 -1.70 0.89 -4.50
CA ILE A 476 -1.11 0.88 -5.84
C ILE A 476 -1.99 0.06 -6.77
N SER A 477 -2.13 0.52 -8.01
CA SER A 477 -2.79 -0.18 -9.09
C SER A 477 -1.96 -0.10 -10.37
N HIS A 478 -2.37 -0.81 -11.40
CA HIS A 478 -1.60 -0.96 -12.63
C HIS A 478 -2.50 -1.16 -13.84
N LYS A 479 -2.04 -0.72 -15.02
CA LYS A 479 -2.70 -0.98 -16.31
C LYS A 479 -1.70 -1.02 -17.46
N GLY A 480 -2.06 -1.75 -18.51
CA GLY A 480 -1.55 -1.53 -19.86
C GLY A 480 -2.45 -0.53 -20.59
N GLY A 481 -1.85 0.38 -21.35
CA GLY A 481 -2.56 1.47 -22.03
C GLY A 481 -2.01 1.78 -23.42
N ARG A 482 -2.63 2.78 -24.04
CA ARG A 482 -2.16 3.39 -25.29
C ARG A 482 -2.38 4.90 -25.23
N LEU A 483 -1.51 5.66 -25.88
CA LEU A 483 -1.63 7.10 -25.97
C LEU A 483 -2.76 7.51 -26.92
N TYR A 484 -3.45 8.59 -26.58
CA TYR A 484 -4.56 9.15 -27.34
C TYR A 484 -4.22 10.48 -28.03
N SER A 485 -3.03 11.02 -27.73
CA SER A 485 -2.52 12.29 -28.25
C SER A 485 -1.03 12.12 -28.60
N ASP A 486 -0.55 12.95 -29.53
CA ASP A 486 0.87 13.08 -29.82
C ASP A 486 1.53 14.01 -28.78
N TYR A 487 2.75 13.67 -28.37
CA TYR A 487 3.59 14.49 -27.51
C TYR A 487 4.96 14.63 -28.18
N GLU A 488 5.05 15.56 -29.13
CA GLU A 488 6.21 15.74 -30.01
C GLU A 488 7.53 15.98 -29.25
N HIS A 489 7.48 16.71 -28.14
CA HIS A 489 8.66 16.97 -27.29
C HIS A 489 9.29 15.68 -26.72
N GLU A 490 8.48 14.65 -26.50
CA GLU A 490 8.90 13.36 -25.95
C GLU A 490 9.08 12.29 -27.04
N ASN A 491 8.92 12.66 -28.32
CA ASN A 491 8.84 11.73 -29.45
C ASN A 491 7.81 10.60 -29.24
N LEU A 492 6.68 10.92 -28.58
CA LEU A 492 5.59 9.97 -28.34
C LEU A 492 4.43 10.26 -29.29
N HIS A 493 3.86 9.19 -29.83
CA HIS A 493 2.83 9.27 -30.86
C HIS A 493 1.50 8.65 -30.42
N VAL A 494 0.41 9.10 -31.03
CA VAL A 494 -0.92 8.51 -30.86
C VAL A 494 -0.84 7.00 -31.15
N GLY A 495 -1.35 6.21 -30.21
CA GLY A 495 -1.38 4.76 -30.32
C GLY A 495 -0.16 4.05 -29.71
N ASP A 496 0.89 4.78 -29.32
CA ASP A 496 2.01 4.19 -28.58
C ASP A 496 1.50 3.53 -27.30
N ARG A 497 1.96 2.31 -27.07
CA ARG A 497 1.53 1.50 -25.94
C ARG A 497 2.48 1.69 -24.76
N PHE A 498 1.90 1.66 -23.57
CA PHE A 498 2.63 1.85 -22.32
C PHE A 498 2.15 0.90 -21.24
N VAL A 499 2.97 0.74 -20.22
CA VAL A 499 2.64 0.13 -18.94
C VAL A 499 2.66 1.21 -17.88
N VAL A 500 1.72 1.19 -16.94
CA VAL A 500 1.70 2.15 -15.84
C VAL A 500 1.42 1.43 -14.53
N LEU A 501 2.22 1.75 -13.52
CA LEU A 501 1.91 1.53 -12.11
C LEU A 501 1.56 2.90 -11.52
N TYR A 502 0.41 3.02 -10.87
CA TYR A 502 -0.10 4.29 -10.37
C TYR A 502 -0.70 4.14 -8.99
N ASP A 503 -0.75 5.24 -8.26
CA ASP A 503 -1.23 5.25 -6.89
C ASP A 503 -2.76 5.31 -6.90
N THR A 504 -3.43 4.51 -6.07
CA THR A 504 -4.89 4.63 -5.86
C THR A 504 -5.22 5.77 -4.88
N ASN A 505 -4.21 6.19 -4.13
CA ASN A 505 -4.15 7.36 -3.28
C ASN A 505 -3.26 8.43 -3.95
N GLU A 506 -3.19 9.65 -3.41
CA GLU A 506 -2.42 10.74 -4.03
C GLU A 506 -0.95 10.80 -3.57
N LEU A 507 -0.41 9.68 -3.03
CA LEU A 507 0.84 9.64 -2.26
C LEU A 507 2.14 9.54 -3.09
N ASN A 508 2.02 9.38 -4.41
CA ASN A 508 3.14 9.21 -5.34
C ASN A 508 4.16 8.10 -4.99
N ILE A 509 3.68 6.97 -4.47
CA ILE A 509 4.50 5.81 -4.06
C ILE A 509 5.24 5.23 -5.25
N THR A 510 4.55 5.14 -6.38
CA THR A 510 5.07 4.57 -7.62
C THR A 510 6.24 5.35 -8.21
N LYS A 511 6.53 6.59 -7.74
CA LYS A 511 7.76 7.32 -8.05
C LYS A 511 9.02 6.52 -7.68
N LYS A 512 8.95 5.61 -6.70
CA LYS A 512 10.06 4.71 -6.36
C LYS A 512 10.58 3.91 -7.57
N LEU A 513 9.78 3.69 -8.61
CA LEU A 513 10.25 3.07 -9.87
C LEU A 513 11.22 3.93 -10.68
N LEU A 514 11.39 5.21 -10.34
CA LEU A 514 12.46 6.07 -10.84
C LEU A 514 13.73 6.02 -9.98
N ASP A 515 13.85 5.05 -9.07
CA ASP A 515 15.12 4.68 -8.46
C ASP A 515 15.81 3.64 -9.35
N GLU A 516 17.01 3.95 -9.82
CA GLU A 516 17.74 3.09 -10.76
C GLU A 516 17.99 1.70 -10.18
N GLN A 517 18.39 1.64 -8.90
CA GLN A 517 18.71 0.38 -8.24
C GLN A 517 17.47 -0.50 -8.11
N LEU A 518 16.33 0.07 -7.68
CA LEU A 518 15.07 -0.65 -7.56
C LEU A 518 14.55 -1.13 -8.93
N LEU A 519 14.62 -0.30 -9.98
CA LEU A 519 14.15 -0.70 -11.30
C LEU A 519 15.02 -1.82 -11.89
N LYS A 520 16.36 -1.73 -11.73
CA LYS A 520 17.28 -2.82 -12.10
C LYS A 520 17.02 -4.09 -11.30
N GLU A 521 16.77 -3.98 -9.99
CA GLU A 521 16.40 -5.11 -9.12
C GLU A 521 15.11 -5.79 -9.63
N LEU A 522 14.09 -4.99 -9.97
CA LEU A 522 12.81 -5.45 -10.53
C LEU A 522 12.99 -6.19 -11.85
N MET A 523 13.69 -5.59 -12.82
CA MET A 523 13.91 -6.21 -14.12
C MET A 523 14.79 -7.46 -14.02
N GLY A 524 15.80 -7.44 -13.14
CA GLY A 524 16.64 -8.60 -12.85
C GLY A 524 15.84 -9.76 -12.26
N TYR A 525 14.93 -9.46 -11.33
CA TYR A 525 14.04 -10.45 -10.73
C TYR A 525 13.09 -11.06 -11.77
N ILE A 526 12.42 -10.22 -12.58
CA ILE A 526 11.53 -10.67 -13.65
C ILE A 526 12.29 -11.61 -14.60
N LYS A 527 13.46 -11.18 -15.08
CA LYS A 527 14.25 -11.95 -16.03
C LYS A 527 14.72 -13.29 -15.46
N LYS A 528 15.14 -13.31 -14.18
CA LYS A 528 15.62 -14.51 -13.51
C LYS A 528 14.52 -15.56 -13.31
N TYR A 529 13.31 -15.14 -12.94
CA TYR A 529 12.20 -16.05 -12.61
C TYR A 529 11.06 -16.02 -13.64
N LEU A 530 11.37 -15.63 -14.88
CA LEU A 530 10.41 -15.37 -15.95
C LEU A 530 9.39 -16.49 -16.11
N ASP A 531 9.84 -17.75 -16.13
CA ASP A 531 8.97 -18.89 -16.40
C ASP A 531 7.95 -19.14 -15.27
N ILE A 532 8.40 -19.03 -14.01
CA ILE A 532 7.51 -19.17 -12.85
C ILE A 532 6.53 -18.00 -12.79
N ILE A 533 7.00 -16.78 -13.01
CA ILE A 533 6.17 -15.57 -13.01
C ILE A 533 5.10 -15.66 -14.10
N VAL A 534 5.49 -15.93 -15.35
CA VAL A 534 4.55 -16.05 -16.47
C VAL A 534 3.55 -17.18 -16.23
N ALA A 535 4.00 -18.36 -15.80
CA ALA A 535 3.11 -19.49 -15.52
C ALA A 535 2.12 -19.24 -14.37
N THR A 536 2.35 -18.23 -13.53
CA THR A 536 1.51 -17.93 -12.36
C THR A 536 0.62 -16.72 -12.60
N VAL A 537 1.20 -15.61 -13.06
CA VAL A 537 0.51 -14.32 -13.23
C VAL A 537 -0.23 -14.27 -14.56
N CYS A 538 0.36 -14.82 -15.62
CA CYS A 538 -0.19 -14.73 -16.99
C CYS A 538 -0.01 -16.06 -17.75
N PRO A 539 -0.66 -17.17 -17.34
CA PRO A 539 -0.39 -18.51 -17.86
C PRO A 539 -0.67 -18.68 -19.36
N ASN A 540 -1.46 -17.77 -19.96
CA ASN A 540 -1.80 -17.77 -21.38
C ASN A 540 -1.04 -16.70 -22.17
N MET A 541 0.10 -16.22 -21.66
CA MET A 541 0.91 -15.22 -22.34
C MET A 541 1.41 -15.73 -23.69
N ASN A 542 1.30 -14.90 -24.73
CA ASN A 542 1.84 -15.22 -26.04
C ASN A 542 3.34 -14.89 -26.15
N ASP A 543 4.03 -15.53 -27.10
CA ASP A 543 5.47 -15.38 -27.27
C ASP A 543 5.90 -13.94 -27.57
N ALA A 544 5.11 -13.18 -28.36
CA ALA A 544 5.41 -11.78 -28.65
C ALA A 544 5.45 -10.93 -27.37
N THR A 545 4.49 -11.12 -26.46
CA THR A 545 4.44 -10.42 -25.17
C THR A 545 5.62 -10.83 -24.29
N ARG A 546 5.97 -12.12 -24.29
CA ARG A 546 7.14 -12.62 -23.54
C ARG A 546 8.45 -12.02 -24.06
N GLN A 547 8.64 -11.94 -25.38
CA GLN A 547 9.83 -11.31 -25.97
C GLN A 547 9.88 -9.80 -25.69
N ALA A 548 8.74 -9.10 -25.75
CA ALA A 548 8.68 -7.69 -25.39
C ALA A 548 9.07 -7.43 -23.92
N LEU A 549 8.64 -8.31 -23.01
CA LEU A 549 9.06 -8.25 -21.60
C LEU A 549 10.55 -8.50 -21.41
N ILE A 550 11.13 -9.47 -22.12
CA ILE A 550 12.57 -9.74 -22.09
C ILE A 550 13.34 -8.53 -22.62
N SER A 551 12.91 -7.95 -23.74
CA SER A 551 13.50 -6.75 -24.32
C SER A 551 13.46 -5.56 -23.36
N LEU A 552 12.35 -5.35 -22.66
CA LEU A 552 12.25 -4.33 -21.61
C LEU A 552 13.29 -4.56 -20.51
N CYS A 553 13.41 -5.81 -20.03
CA CYS A 553 14.39 -6.16 -19.01
C CYS A 553 15.83 -5.91 -19.49
N ASP A 554 16.13 -6.26 -20.74
CA ASP A 554 17.45 -6.05 -21.35
C ASP A 554 17.80 -4.57 -21.49
N SER A 555 16.83 -3.74 -21.89
CA SER A 555 17.01 -2.30 -21.98
C SER A 555 17.43 -1.70 -20.63
N VAL A 556 16.76 -2.06 -19.54
CA VAL A 556 17.07 -1.57 -18.18
C VAL A 556 18.36 -2.16 -17.61
N LEU A 557 18.62 -3.46 -17.80
CA LEU A 557 19.75 -4.14 -17.16
C LEU A 557 21.10 -3.88 -17.84
N ASN A 558 21.10 -3.60 -19.15
CA ASN A 558 22.33 -3.47 -19.94
C ASN A 558 22.76 -2.01 -20.18
N HIS A 559 22.01 -1.03 -19.65
CA HIS A 559 22.31 0.39 -19.80
C HIS A 559 22.34 1.08 -18.43
N ASP A 560 23.06 2.20 -18.37
CA ASP A 560 23.04 3.10 -17.21
C ASP A 560 21.90 4.10 -17.36
N ALA A 561 21.35 4.53 -16.22
CA ALA A 561 20.25 5.49 -16.21
C ALA A 561 20.71 6.84 -16.77
N LYS A 562 19.93 7.42 -17.68
CA LYS A 562 19.99 8.85 -17.98
C LYS A 562 18.81 9.52 -17.31
N THR A 563 19.08 10.43 -16.38
CA THR A 563 18.05 11.13 -15.62
C THR A 563 17.97 12.59 -16.03
N ASP A 564 16.82 13.02 -16.53
CA ASP A 564 16.48 14.44 -16.60
C ASP A 564 15.81 14.82 -15.28
N PHE A 565 16.60 15.30 -14.32
CA PHE A 565 16.06 15.84 -13.09
C PHE A 565 15.34 17.16 -13.38
N VAL A 566 14.01 17.16 -13.24
CA VAL A 566 13.27 18.36 -12.83
C VAL A 566 12.85 18.15 -11.38
N SER A 567 13.66 18.62 -10.43
CA SER A 567 13.12 18.85 -9.10
C SER A 567 12.03 19.91 -9.23
N VAL A 568 10.79 19.56 -8.90
CA VAL A 568 9.78 20.57 -8.56
C VAL A 568 10.25 21.22 -7.26
N GLY A 569 11.02 22.27 -7.46
CA GLY A 569 11.81 22.98 -6.47
C GLY A 569 12.78 23.79 -7.30
N SER A 570 12.54 25.10 -7.39
CA SER A 570 13.42 26.08 -8.02
C SER A 570 14.87 25.64 -7.88
N LYS A 571 15.58 25.49 -9.00
CA LYS A 571 17.00 25.13 -9.06
C LYS A 571 17.73 25.94 -7.97
N LYS A 572 18.02 25.32 -6.83
CA LYS A 572 18.61 26.00 -5.67
C LYS A 572 20.10 26.09 -5.93
N THR A 573 20.55 27.27 -6.29
CA THR A 573 21.97 27.55 -6.47
C THR A 573 22.58 27.81 -5.11
N ILE A 574 23.71 27.17 -4.76
CA ILE A 574 24.39 27.49 -3.51
C ILE A 574 24.86 28.95 -3.58
N LYS A 575 24.51 29.76 -2.59
CA LYS A 575 24.92 31.16 -2.54
C LYS A 575 26.42 31.26 -2.28
N ALA A 576 27.13 32.08 -3.05
CA ALA A 576 28.53 32.40 -2.76
C ALA A 576 28.69 32.93 -1.33
N GLY A 577 29.63 32.37 -0.57
CA GLY A 577 29.83 32.61 0.86
C GLY A 577 29.19 31.58 1.79
N SER A 578 28.44 30.60 1.27
CA SER A 578 27.84 29.53 2.07
C SER A 578 28.85 28.51 2.57
N VAL A 579 28.61 27.96 3.76
CA VAL A 579 29.39 26.83 4.29
C VAL A 579 28.86 25.53 3.69
N VAL A 580 29.73 24.74 3.08
CA VAL A 580 29.45 23.46 2.44
C VAL A 580 30.46 22.41 2.88
N LEU A 581 30.10 21.14 2.85
CA LEU A 581 30.99 20.04 3.19
C LEU A 581 31.65 19.51 1.90
N TYR A 582 32.98 19.56 1.82
CA TYR A 582 33.73 18.98 0.71
C TYR A 582 34.23 17.59 1.07
N ARG A 583 33.83 16.59 0.28
CA ARG A 583 34.32 15.21 0.38
C ARG A 583 35.43 14.97 -0.62
N GLN A 584 36.61 14.62 -0.14
CA GLN A 584 37.73 14.32 -1.02
C GLN A 584 37.51 12.98 -1.74
N PRO A 585 37.68 12.91 -3.07
CA PRO A 585 37.35 11.71 -3.85
C PRO A 585 38.23 10.46 -3.55
N ASN A 586 39.28 10.58 -2.74
CA ASN A 586 40.21 9.47 -2.42
C ASN A 586 40.30 9.15 -0.91
N GLY A 587 39.28 9.48 -0.10
CA GLY A 587 39.24 9.08 1.32
C GLY A 587 38.91 7.60 1.47
N GLU A 588 39.59 6.87 2.35
CA GLU A 588 39.27 5.47 2.68
C GLU A 588 37.82 5.37 3.21
N GLU A 589 37.04 4.40 2.71
CA GLU A 589 35.66 4.14 3.15
C GLU A 589 35.65 3.82 4.66
N GLY A 590 35.03 4.69 5.48
CA GLY A 590 34.77 4.42 6.90
C GLY A 590 35.16 5.52 7.88
N GLU A 591 35.79 6.61 7.44
CA GLU A 591 36.02 7.80 8.26
C GLU A 591 35.22 9.01 7.73
N ASP A 592 34.55 9.73 8.64
CA ASP A 592 33.73 10.92 8.41
C ASP A 592 34.60 12.13 7.99
N ASN A 593 35.26 12.03 6.83
CA ASN A 593 36.32 12.93 6.37
C ASN A 593 35.82 14.10 5.48
N GLY A 594 34.65 14.65 5.81
CA GLY A 594 34.17 15.89 5.20
C GLY A 594 34.93 17.11 5.73
N VAL A 595 35.44 17.97 4.85
CA VAL A 595 36.08 19.24 5.26
C VAL A 595 35.12 20.39 4.99
N GLU A 596 34.78 21.15 6.04
CA GLU A 596 33.98 22.37 5.87
C GLU A 596 34.73 23.41 5.02
N CYS A 597 34.02 23.91 4.01
CA CYS A 597 34.53 24.84 3.03
C CYS A 597 33.55 26.00 2.84
N ILE A 598 34.05 27.14 2.40
CA ILE A 598 33.21 28.22 1.90
C ILE A 598 33.07 28.06 0.39
N TYR A 599 31.83 27.99 -0.09
CA TYR A 599 31.50 27.98 -1.52
C TYR A 599 31.72 29.38 -2.13
N PHE A 600 32.50 29.47 -3.20
CA PHE A 600 32.86 30.75 -3.84
C PHE A 600 32.19 30.98 -5.21
N GLY A 601 31.44 30.01 -5.73
CA GLY A 601 30.76 30.11 -7.02
C GLY A 601 31.17 29.03 -8.02
N GLU A 602 30.57 29.08 -9.21
CA GLU A 602 30.85 28.15 -10.29
C GLU A 602 32.32 28.19 -10.74
N GLY A 603 32.83 27.03 -11.15
CA GLY A 603 34.17 26.84 -11.64
C GLY A 603 34.31 27.32 -13.07
N ASN A 604 35.54 27.34 -13.57
CA ASN A 604 35.79 27.68 -14.98
C ASN A 604 35.43 26.53 -15.93
N ILE A 605 35.08 25.36 -15.38
CA ILE A 605 34.67 24.15 -16.11
C ILE A 605 33.21 23.86 -15.74
N GLU A 606 32.37 23.61 -16.74
CA GLU A 606 30.96 23.26 -16.54
C GLU A 606 30.84 22.02 -15.62
N GLY A 607 29.93 22.06 -14.65
CA GLY A 607 29.78 21.00 -13.64
C GLY A 607 30.78 21.05 -12.47
N THR A 608 31.59 22.12 -12.37
CA THR A 608 32.54 22.32 -11.27
C THR A 608 32.27 23.61 -10.50
N CYS A 609 32.83 23.73 -9.30
CA CYS A 609 32.79 24.94 -8.49
C CYS A 609 34.12 25.25 -7.81
N ASN A 610 34.21 26.43 -7.20
CA ASN A 610 35.37 26.88 -6.45
C ASN A 610 35.05 26.92 -4.95
N LEU A 611 35.95 26.40 -4.13
CA LEU A 611 35.82 26.34 -2.68
C LEU A 611 37.01 27.03 -2.00
N CYS A 612 36.83 27.42 -0.74
CA CYS A 612 37.92 27.85 0.12
C CYS A 612 37.89 27.07 1.44
N ILE A 613 39.03 26.50 1.81
CA ILE A 613 39.24 25.85 3.10
C ILE A 613 40.06 26.78 3.99
N LEU A 614 39.65 26.94 5.24
CA LEU A 614 40.48 27.48 6.31
C LEU A 614 41.11 26.32 7.06
N LYS A 615 42.43 26.16 6.96
CA LYS A 615 43.19 25.17 7.76
C LYS A 615 44.39 25.87 8.39
N ASP A 616 44.52 25.73 9.71
CA ASP A 616 45.62 26.31 10.52
C ASP A 616 45.83 27.83 10.30
N GLY A 617 44.73 28.57 10.10
CA GLY A 617 44.76 30.03 9.87
C GLY A 617 45.20 30.46 8.47
N VAL A 618 45.42 29.52 7.55
CA VAL A 618 45.75 29.78 6.14
C VAL A 618 44.55 29.46 5.26
N MET A 619 44.12 30.43 4.45
CA MET A 619 43.10 30.18 3.42
C MET A 619 43.73 29.50 2.21
N LYS A 620 43.14 28.37 1.78
CA LYS A 620 43.51 27.66 0.56
C LYS A 620 42.31 27.57 -0.37
N SER A 621 42.45 28.13 -1.57
CA SER A 621 41.45 27.99 -2.63
C SER A 621 41.58 26.65 -3.34
N LEU A 622 40.46 25.97 -3.52
CA LEU A 622 40.30 24.81 -4.38
C LEU A 622 39.49 25.23 -5.60
N LEU A 623 40.03 25.00 -6.79
CA LEU A 623 39.42 25.44 -8.04
C LEU A 623 38.92 24.25 -8.84
N ASN A 624 37.80 24.43 -9.53
CA ASN A 624 37.18 23.42 -10.41
C ASN A 624 36.94 22.06 -9.73
N ILE A 625 36.38 22.07 -8.52
CA ILE A 625 35.95 20.88 -7.80
C ILE A 625 34.61 20.40 -8.37
N SER A 626 34.49 19.09 -8.65
CA SER A 626 33.22 18.50 -9.11
C SER A 626 32.10 18.80 -8.12
N LEU A 627 30.93 19.18 -8.63
CA LEU A 627 29.75 19.44 -7.80
C LEU A 627 29.32 18.21 -6.98
N GLU A 628 29.62 17.00 -7.46
CA GLU A 628 29.36 15.73 -6.76
C GLU A 628 30.18 15.56 -5.48
N CYS A 629 31.29 16.30 -5.33
CA CYS A 629 32.14 16.23 -4.14
C CYS A 629 31.65 17.15 -3.01
N ILE A 630 30.48 17.76 -3.15
CA ILE A 630 30.01 18.80 -2.24
C ILE A 630 28.63 18.43 -1.70
N GLU A 631 28.51 18.54 -0.39
CA GLU A 631 27.25 18.35 0.32
C GLU A 631 26.86 19.64 1.04
N ALA A 632 25.55 19.90 1.09
CA ALA A 632 25.02 20.99 1.88
C ALA A 632 25.11 20.65 3.38
N THR A 633 25.47 21.63 4.18
CA THR A 633 25.42 21.59 5.64
C THR A 633 24.14 22.30 6.12
N SER A 634 23.87 22.24 7.42
CA SER A 634 22.82 23.05 8.06
C SER A 634 23.05 24.56 7.92
N GLU A 635 24.26 25.01 7.57
CA GLU A 635 24.63 26.40 7.35
C GLU A 635 24.68 26.80 5.85
N THR A 636 24.36 25.88 4.93
CA THR A 636 24.34 26.20 3.50
C THR A 636 23.16 27.10 3.14
N ILE A 637 23.45 28.24 2.52
CA ILE A 637 22.45 29.19 2.04
C ILE A 637 22.22 28.94 0.54
N PHE A 638 20.96 28.82 0.15
CA PHE A 638 20.56 28.63 -1.25
C PHE A 638 19.92 29.90 -1.82
N GLU A 639 20.13 30.16 -3.11
CA GLU A 639 19.49 31.18 -3.95
C GLU A 639 18.54 30.56 -4.97
#